data_AF-A0AA36IP10-F1
#
_entry.id   AF-A0AA36IP10-F1
#
_cell.length_a   1.000
_cell.length_b   1.000
_cell.length_c   1.000
_cell.angle_alpha   90.00
_cell.angle_beta   90.00
_cell.angle_gamma   90.00
#
_symmetry.space_group_name_H-M   'P 1'
#
loop_
_entity.id
_entity.type
_entity.pdbx_description
1 polymer ?
#
loop_
_entity_poly.entity_id
_entity_poly.type
_entity_poly.pdbx_seq_one_letter_code
_entity_poly.pdbx_strand_id
1 'polypeptide(L)'
;MTFISRRTFVSATLAAGLALGSASGVFAQEARNYILATASTGGTYYPVGVAISTLTKVRLEPKEKIGMSAISSAGSGENVRLIREGEAQFAILQGLFGYYAATGTGPVEADGPQEHLRSVSMLWQNVEHFIIASDRVESGTVSDVLALKGEAMAMGRQNSGTIGSNRTILSGFGVDMDNEYELVFGGYGPSAEAVQNGQAVGMSTPAGVPVGAVTQLFSAAGDRVTLLSFTPEEIEMADGGRGLWTEYVIPAGTYPGVDEDVTTIAQPNFLATHADIPEEDVYQITKTMYENLPFLQAIHPATKAMALERAIAGLPVPLHPGAARYYQEQGLEIPDNLMAHPSLFDRRGLSLAALIVGVTISLAHIWMNSFGNVSTIHQNGFHFAGFVLLCVLVTPLVKKGWAERPLFRAFDIAFGAMVAFAALWVVNAESAIYDRGVRLIWSDWLAGSLCIIGVLEFTRRTTGWIIPFLIVASLTYIVWWGQYVPGVFRFGGLSPETIMFRAMYGDDAMFGTIARISSTFVFMFILFGAFLLKSGAGDFIVDVSRVVAGRFIGGPGFVAVMASGLTGTISGSAVANTASTGVITIPLMKRAGFPKHFAGGVEAASSTGGQLMPPIMGAGAFVMASFTQIPYTTIVTVSILPAILYFATVGFFVRIEAKRSNATALAEEDGPGFWEVFRRGGPPFILPVGLLIGLLVYGYTPTYAAGFAILTCIAASWLTPNRMGPVKIIEALELGARNMIMTGILLCGVGLIVNVITTAGIGNTFSLMIAQWSDGSMLIALALVALASLVLGMGLPVTAAYIVLGTLSAPALNQLILEGQTVELIAAGQLPETAKAMFMIAVPDQIAALAAPMSMAEARAIVDALPPELMLQVYDLAFDPAALTLALLSAHMIIFWLSQDSNVTPPVCLAAFTAAAIAESPPMKTGVAAWKVAKGLYFVPLLFAYTPFLSGNWPEMLEIFAFALPGLWAVSAAIQGHWENRLHPIERVLVLAVGATLMWPIGGLVHLVALAAFVGLFWWNVRKGRTAAA
;
A
#
# COMPACT_ATOMS: atom_id res chain seq x y z
N MET A 1 -37.78 29.02 4.72
CA MET A 1 -39.00 28.74 5.53
C MET A 1 -39.24 27.24 5.41
N THR A 2 -39.16 26.38 6.42
CA THR A 2 -39.57 26.41 7.84
C THR A 2 -38.43 25.80 8.69
N PHE A 3 -38.04 26.47 9.78
CA PHE A 3 -37.03 25.95 10.72
C PHE A 3 -37.61 24.79 11.53
N ILE A 4 -37.12 23.57 11.28
CA ILE A 4 -37.38 22.43 12.18
C ILE A 4 -36.33 22.48 13.30
N SER A 5 -36.79 22.58 14.56
CA SER A 5 -35.91 22.77 15.70
C SER A 5 -35.06 21.52 15.98
N ARG A 6 -33.79 21.77 16.38
CA ARG A 6 -32.76 20.77 16.77
C ARG A 6 -33.25 19.68 17.74
N ARG A 7 -34.29 19.94 18.54
CA ARG A 7 -34.84 19.00 19.53
C ARG A 7 -35.74 17.94 18.90
N THR A 8 -36.49 18.26 17.84
CA THR A 8 -37.44 17.31 17.23
C THR A 8 -36.73 16.26 16.38
N PHE A 9 -35.53 16.56 15.88
CA PHE A 9 -34.69 15.62 15.12
C PHE A 9 -33.95 14.62 16.02
N VAL A 10 -33.48 15.07 17.20
CA VAL A 10 -32.79 14.22 18.19
C VAL A 10 -33.74 13.19 18.82
N SER A 11 -35.02 13.54 19.02
CA SER A 11 -36.02 12.60 19.57
C SER A 11 -36.39 11.47 18.61
N ALA A 12 -36.34 11.70 17.29
CA ALA A 12 -36.60 10.66 16.30
C ALA A 12 -35.45 9.63 16.21
N THR A 13 -34.21 10.05 16.47
CA THR A 13 -33.04 9.16 16.48
C THR A 13 -32.94 8.34 17.77
N LEU A 14 -33.38 8.89 18.91
CA LEU A 14 -33.44 8.16 20.19
C LEU A 14 -34.57 7.12 20.25
N ALA A 15 -35.70 7.37 19.58
CA ALA A 15 -36.78 6.39 19.48
C ALA A 15 -36.40 5.15 18.64
N ALA A 16 -35.50 5.30 17.66
CA ALA A 16 -34.92 4.18 16.92
C ALA A 16 -33.89 3.38 17.76
N GLY A 17 -33.21 4.03 18.70
CA GLY A 17 -32.24 3.38 19.61
C GLY A 17 -32.86 2.53 20.72
N LEU A 18 -34.11 2.78 21.10
CA LEU A 18 -34.81 2.07 22.19
C LEU A 18 -35.69 0.90 21.73
N ALA A 19 -35.86 0.69 20.43
CA ALA A 19 -36.57 -0.47 19.87
C ALA A 19 -35.67 -1.71 19.66
N LEU A 20 -34.38 -1.63 20.02
CA LEU A 20 -33.41 -2.74 19.93
C LEU A 20 -33.39 -3.66 21.16
N GLY A 21 -34.25 -3.40 22.15
CA GLY A 21 -34.33 -4.17 23.39
C GLY A 21 -35.56 -5.07 23.48
N SER A 22 -35.84 -5.92 22.49
CA SER A 22 -36.69 -7.14 22.61
C SER A 22 -37.05 -7.70 21.24
N ALA A 23 -36.09 -8.32 20.56
CA ALA A 23 -36.39 -9.25 19.48
C ALA A 23 -35.41 -10.41 19.54
N SER A 24 -35.71 -11.37 20.41
CA SER A 24 -35.25 -12.74 20.25
C SER A 24 -35.86 -13.29 18.95
N GLY A 25 -35.16 -13.06 17.84
CA GLY A 25 -35.49 -13.56 16.52
C GLY A 25 -34.33 -14.40 16.02
N VAL A 26 -34.64 -15.65 15.69
CA VAL A 26 -33.75 -16.66 15.10
C VAL A 26 -32.80 -16.03 14.07
N PHE A 27 -31.51 -15.99 14.38
CA PHE A 27 -30.47 -15.56 13.44
C PHE A 27 -30.46 -16.51 12.25
N ALA A 28 -30.76 -16.01 11.06
CA ALA A 28 -30.49 -16.73 9.83
C ALA A 28 -28.97 -16.84 9.65
N GLN A 29 -28.45 -18.06 9.52
CA GLN A 29 -27.03 -18.33 9.34
C GLN A 29 -26.55 -17.73 8.01
N GLU A 30 -25.65 -16.76 8.08
CA GLU A 30 -25.08 -16.04 6.92
C GLU A 30 -24.30 -17.04 6.04
N ALA A 31 -24.38 -16.89 4.72
CA ALA A 31 -23.62 -17.75 3.81
C ALA A 31 -22.13 -17.43 3.91
N ARG A 32 -21.33 -18.44 4.27
CA ARG A 32 -19.88 -18.35 4.49
C ARG A 32 -19.18 -18.91 3.26
N ASN A 33 -18.42 -18.07 2.57
CA ASN A 33 -17.63 -18.46 1.40
C ASN A 33 -16.14 -18.36 1.70
N TYR A 34 -15.46 -19.50 1.66
CA TYR A 34 -14.03 -19.59 1.94
C TYR A 34 -13.17 -19.57 0.69
N ILE A 35 -11.98 -19.01 0.80
CA ILE A 35 -10.95 -19.08 -0.24
C ILE A 35 -9.96 -20.19 0.10
N LEU A 36 -9.70 -21.07 -0.87
CA LEU A 36 -8.70 -22.14 -0.82
C LEU A 36 -7.53 -21.79 -1.74
N ALA A 37 -6.38 -21.42 -1.16
CA ALA A 37 -5.16 -21.14 -1.92
C ALA A 37 -4.47 -22.45 -2.35
N THR A 38 -4.09 -22.55 -3.63
CA THR A 38 -3.57 -23.79 -4.23
C THR A 38 -2.15 -23.63 -4.78
N ALA A 39 -1.94 -23.74 -6.09
CA ALA A 39 -0.69 -23.43 -6.76
C ALA A 39 -0.98 -23.10 -8.24
N SER A 40 0.04 -23.14 -9.10
CA SER A 40 -0.15 -23.01 -10.54
C SER A 40 -1.10 -24.06 -11.10
N THR A 41 -1.88 -23.70 -12.11
CA THR A 41 -2.92 -24.55 -12.73
C THR A 41 -2.38 -25.85 -13.35
N GLY A 42 -1.08 -25.91 -13.66
CA GLY A 42 -0.42 -27.11 -14.20
C GLY A 42 0.14 -28.07 -13.15
N GLY A 43 0.00 -27.79 -11.85
CA GLY A 43 0.47 -28.68 -10.76
C GLY A 43 -0.69 -29.41 -10.06
N THR A 44 -0.38 -30.32 -9.13
CA THR A 44 -1.39 -31.14 -8.42
C THR A 44 -2.32 -30.35 -7.51
N TYR A 45 -1.84 -29.24 -6.91
CA TYR A 45 -2.60 -28.51 -5.90
C TYR A 45 -3.86 -27.88 -6.49
N TYR A 46 -3.78 -27.32 -7.69
CA TYR A 46 -4.88 -26.61 -8.32
C TYR A 46 -6.08 -27.52 -8.63
N PRO A 47 -5.96 -28.62 -9.40
CA PRO A 47 -7.09 -29.50 -9.69
C PRO A 47 -7.67 -30.15 -8.42
N VAL A 48 -6.82 -30.53 -7.45
CA VAL A 48 -7.32 -31.11 -6.18
C VAL A 48 -8.03 -30.05 -5.33
N GLY A 49 -7.50 -28.83 -5.22
CA GLY A 49 -8.17 -27.75 -4.51
C GLY A 49 -9.47 -27.30 -5.19
N VAL A 50 -9.50 -27.25 -6.53
CA VAL A 50 -10.75 -27.03 -7.29
C VAL A 50 -11.76 -28.13 -6.96
N ALA A 51 -11.35 -29.38 -6.87
CA ALA A 51 -12.26 -30.48 -6.52
C ALA A 51 -12.77 -30.37 -5.08
N ILE A 52 -11.91 -30.09 -4.09
CA ILE A 52 -12.33 -29.87 -2.69
C ILE A 52 -13.31 -28.71 -2.61
N SER A 53 -12.98 -27.56 -3.22
CA SER A 53 -13.84 -26.38 -3.20
C SER A 53 -15.18 -26.62 -3.91
N THR A 54 -15.17 -27.32 -5.05
CA THR A 54 -16.39 -27.72 -5.78
C THR A 54 -17.25 -28.65 -4.93
N LEU A 55 -16.63 -29.64 -4.28
CA LEU A 55 -17.33 -30.60 -3.44
C LEU A 55 -17.97 -29.89 -2.23
N THR A 56 -17.22 -29.04 -1.53
CA THR A 56 -17.72 -28.19 -0.44
C THR A 56 -18.89 -27.34 -0.92
N LYS A 57 -18.73 -26.65 -2.04
CA LYS A 57 -19.76 -25.79 -2.62
C LYS A 57 -21.03 -26.57 -2.97
N VAL A 58 -20.92 -27.69 -3.67
CA VAL A 58 -22.08 -28.47 -4.13
C VAL A 58 -22.80 -29.15 -2.97
N ARG A 59 -22.07 -29.63 -1.96
CA ARG A 59 -22.66 -30.42 -0.85
C ARG A 59 -23.14 -29.56 0.32
N LEU A 60 -22.37 -28.53 0.69
CA LEU A 60 -22.59 -27.76 1.90
C LEU A 60 -23.24 -26.40 1.67
N GLU A 61 -23.03 -25.75 0.52
CA GLU A 61 -23.63 -24.42 0.26
C GLU A 61 -25.17 -24.45 0.27
N PRO A 62 -25.87 -25.46 -0.30
CA PRO A 62 -27.33 -25.48 -0.29
C PRO A 62 -27.92 -25.60 1.11
N LYS A 63 -27.32 -26.44 1.96
CA LYS A 63 -27.85 -26.86 3.27
C LYS A 63 -27.25 -26.07 4.44
N GLU A 64 -25.93 -26.07 4.56
CA GLU A 64 -25.17 -25.49 5.68
C GLU A 64 -24.69 -24.06 5.41
N LYS A 65 -24.95 -23.56 4.19
CA LYS A 65 -24.50 -22.25 3.70
C LYS A 65 -22.98 -22.08 3.78
N ILE A 66 -22.23 -23.17 3.57
CA ILE A 66 -20.77 -23.17 3.50
C ILE A 66 -20.35 -23.40 2.05
N GLY A 67 -19.77 -22.39 1.42
CA GLY A 67 -19.16 -22.50 0.11
C GLY A 67 -17.65 -22.31 0.16
N MET A 68 -16.97 -22.72 -0.89
CA MET A 68 -15.52 -22.58 -1.02
C MET A 68 -15.16 -22.34 -2.49
N SER A 69 -14.13 -21.54 -2.74
CA SER A 69 -13.58 -21.27 -4.07
C SER A 69 -12.06 -21.42 -4.05
N ALA A 70 -11.52 -22.18 -4.99
CA ALA A 70 -10.08 -22.32 -5.14
C ALA A 70 -9.47 -21.14 -5.93
N ILE A 71 -8.32 -20.66 -5.49
CA ILE A 71 -7.51 -19.67 -6.21
C ILE A 71 -6.14 -20.24 -6.55
N SER A 72 -5.59 -19.83 -7.70
CA SER A 72 -4.22 -20.16 -8.07
C SER A 72 -3.23 -19.28 -7.30
N SER A 73 -2.13 -19.85 -6.84
CA SER A 73 -1.01 -19.14 -6.20
C SER A 73 0.35 -19.61 -6.74
N ALA A 74 1.44 -19.03 -6.26
CA ALA A 74 2.82 -19.43 -6.52
C ALA A 74 3.22 -20.71 -5.77
N GLY A 75 2.40 -21.21 -4.84
CA GLY A 75 2.63 -22.44 -4.07
C GLY A 75 2.75 -22.22 -2.56
N SER A 76 3.29 -23.20 -1.83
CA SER A 76 3.25 -23.26 -0.36
C SER A 76 3.80 -22.03 0.37
N GLY A 77 4.87 -21.40 -0.12
CA GLY A 77 5.41 -20.17 0.48
C GLY A 77 4.44 -18.99 0.43
N GLU A 78 3.78 -18.78 -0.71
CA GLU A 78 2.73 -17.76 -0.83
C GLU A 78 1.48 -18.14 -0.03
N ASN A 79 1.10 -19.42 -0.04
CA ASN A 79 -0.08 -19.90 0.69
C ASN A 79 0.02 -19.68 2.20
N VAL A 80 1.21 -19.89 2.79
CA VAL A 80 1.47 -19.57 4.20
C VAL A 80 1.21 -18.09 4.47
N ARG A 81 1.69 -17.21 3.58
CA ARG A 81 1.47 -15.76 3.67
C ARG A 81 -0.02 -15.40 3.54
N LEU A 82 -0.73 -15.97 2.57
CA LEU A 82 -2.16 -15.72 2.36
C LEU A 82 -3.02 -16.13 3.56
N ILE A 83 -2.72 -17.27 4.21
CA ILE A 83 -3.40 -17.64 5.46
C ILE A 83 -3.06 -16.66 6.59
N ARG A 84 -1.80 -16.21 6.68
CA ARG A 84 -1.34 -15.28 7.72
C ARG A 84 -1.99 -13.91 7.61
N GLU A 85 -2.16 -13.42 6.39
CA GLU A 85 -2.74 -12.10 6.09
C GLU A 85 -4.27 -12.11 6.09
N GLY A 86 -4.90 -13.29 6.21
CA GLY A 86 -6.35 -13.45 6.20
C GLY A 86 -6.97 -13.38 4.80
N GLU A 87 -6.15 -13.37 3.75
CA GLU A 87 -6.58 -13.32 2.35
C GLU A 87 -7.10 -14.69 1.84
N ALA A 88 -6.67 -15.79 2.48
CA ALA A 88 -7.23 -17.12 2.25
C ALA A 88 -7.49 -17.84 3.59
N GLN A 89 -8.61 -18.56 3.70
CA GLN A 89 -8.98 -19.27 4.92
C GLN A 89 -8.49 -20.72 4.93
N PHE A 90 -8.26 -21.28 3.74
CA PHE A 90 -7.68 -22.60 3.55
C PHE A 90 -6.53 -22.52 2.56
N ALA A 91 -5.57 -23.45 2.66
CA ALA A 91 -4.57 -23.64 1.63
C ALA A 91 -4.08 -25.08 1.56
N ILE A 92 -3.57 -25.50 0.41
CA ILE A 92 -2.78 -26.72 0.30
C ILE A 92 -1.32 -26.36 0.52
N LEU A 93 -0.67 -27.03 1.48
CA LEU A 93 0.71 -26.79 1.86
C LEU A 93 1.53 -28.07 1.79
N GLN A 94 2.80 -27.90 1.44
CA GLN A 94 3.84 -28.90 1.69
C GLN A 94 4.20 -28.89 3.18
N GLY A 95 4.44 -30.07 3.75
CA GLY A 95 4.74 -30.26 5.16
C GLY A 95 5.90 -29.38 5.64
N LEU A 96 6.97 -29.25 4.85
CA LEU A 96 8.10 -28.35 5.14
C LEU A 96 7.69 -26.89 5.34
N PHE A 97 6.79 -26.37 4.50
CA PHE A 97 6.29 -25.00 4.67
C PHE A 97 5.33 -24.88 5.84
N GLY A 98 4.59 -25.95 6.16
CA GLY A 98 3.85 -26.04 7.42
C GLY A 98 4.77 -25.97 8.64
N TYR A 99 5.89 -26.70 8.62
CA TYR A 99 6.91 -26.68 9.67
C TYR A 99 7.58 -25.31 9.79
N TYR A 100 7.99 -24.70 8.67
CA TYR A 100 8.53 -23.34 8.65
C TYR A 100 7.55 -22.32 9.21
N ALA A 101 6.27 -22.43 8.82
CA ALA A 101 5.22 -21.58 9.39
C ALA A 101 5.09 -21.82 10.89
N ALA A 102 5.07 -23.07 11.36
CA ALA A 102 4.92 -23.43 12.76
C ALA A 102 6.07 -22.92 13.63
N THR A 103 7.30 -23.06 13.14
CA THR A 103 8.53 -22.74 13.89
C THR A 103 9.05 -21.34 13.62
N GLY A 104 8.53 -20.64 12.62
CA GLY A 104 9.02 -19.33 12.20
C GLY A 104 10.43 -19.39 11.63
N THR A 105 10.77 -20.44 10.89
CA THR A 105 12.09 -20.67 10.32
C THR A 105 12.04 -20.66 8.78
N GLY A 106 13.19 -20.77 8.13
CA GLY A 106 13.27 -20.84 6.67
C GLY A 106 12.77 -19.55 5.99
N PRO A 107 12.04 -19.63 4.86
CA PRO A 107 11.61 -18.47 4.08
C PRO A 107 10.68 -17.48 4.82
N VAL A 108 10.12 -17.88 5.97
CA VAL A 108 9.19 -17.05 6.77
C VAL A 108 9.81 -16.57 8.08
N GLU A 109 11.14 -16.67 8.23
CA GLU A 109 11.86 -16.25 9.45
C GLU A 109 11.65 -14.77 9.78
N ALA A 110 11.58 -13.90 8.76
CA ALA A 110 11.28 -12.49 8.93
C ALA A 110 9.88 -12.25 9.54
N ASP A 111 8.94 -13.14 9.24
CA ASP A 111 7.56 -13.06 9.70
C ASP A 111 7.36 -13.77 11.05
N GLY A 112 8.26 -14.68 11.44
CA GLY A 112 8.20 -15.50 12.66
C GLY A 112 7.07 -16.55 12.67
N PRO A 113 6.89 -17.30 13.77
CA PRO A 113 5.94 -18.41 13.86
C PRO A 113 4.48 -18.02 13.58
N GLN A 114 3.73 -18.94 12.99
CA GLN A 114 2.30 -18.86 12.66
C GLN A 114 1.49 -19.77 13.58
N GLU A 115 1.30 -19.32 14.82
CA GLU A 115 0.62 -20.10 15.87
C GLU A 115 -0.85 -20.44 15.56
N HIS A 116 -1.48 -19.73 14.63
CA HIS A 116 -2.87 -19.94 14.23
C HIS A 116 -3.03 -20.84 13.00
N LEU A 117 -1.95 -21.38 12.44
CA LEU A 117 -2.05 -22.37 11.37
C LEU A 117 -2.54 -23.70 11.95
N ARG A 118 -3.53 -24.32 11.31
CA ARG A 118 -4.09 -25.62 11.70
C ARG A 118 -4.10 -26.57 10.52
N SER A 119 -3.92 -27.86 10.80
CA SER A 119 -4.09 -28.93 9.84
C SER A 119 -5.55 -29.36 9.78
N VAL A 120 -6.03 -29.71 8.59
CA VAL A 120 -7.34 -30.33 8.38
C VAL A 120 -7.17 -31.80 8.01
N SER A 121 -6.30 -32.10 7.04
CA SER A 121 -6.12 -33.45 6.50
C SER A 121 -4.83 -33.57 5.70
N MET A 122 -4.10 -34.69 5.84
CA MET A 122 -3.08 -35.11 4.91
C MET A 122 -3.75 -35.56 3.60
N LEU A 123 -3.33 -34.98 2.48
CA LEU A 123 -3.91 -35.24 1.18
C LEU A 123 -3.10 -36.31 0.43
N TRP A 124 -1.80 -36.14 0.28
CA TRP A 124 -0.93 -37.16 -0.31
C TRP A 124 0.53 -36.95 0.11
N GLN A 125 1.34 -37.99 -0.01
CA GLN A 125 2.77 -37.92 0.26
C GLN A 125 3.55 -37.35 -0.94
N ASN A 126 4.53 -36.52 -0.64
CA ASN A 126 5.54 -36.03 -1.55
C ASN A 126 6.80 -36.87 -1.32
N VAL A 127 7.08 -37.82 -2.21
CA VAL A 127 8.16 -38.80 -2.06
C VAL A 127 9.43 -38.24 -2.70
N GLU A 128 10.53 -38.20 -1.97
CA GLU A 128 11.82 -37.68 -2.45
C GLU A 128 12.51 -38.74 -3.33
N HIS A 129 12.92 -38.34 -4.54
CA HIS A 129 13.66 -39.22 -5.46
C HIS A 129 15.03 -38.61 -5.73
N PHE A 130 16.10 -39.21 -5.20
CA PHE A 130 17.48 -38.83 -5.52
C PHE A 130 18.04 -39.82 -6.53
N ILE A 131 18.40 -39.34 -7.71
CA ILE A 131 18.86 -40.17 -8.82
C ILE A 131 20.21 -39.63 -9.29
N ILE A 132 21.22 -40.48 -9.39
CA ILE A 132 22.55 -40.11 -9.90
C ILE A 132 23.00 -41.09 -10.98
N ALA A 133 24.02 -40.73 -11.75
CA ALA A 133 24.66 -41.62 -12.70
C ALA A 133 25.25 -42.85 -11.99
N SER A 134 25.03 -44.05 -12.53
CA SER A 134 25.43 -45.32 -11.89
C SER A 134 26.94 -45.45 -11.71
N ASP A 135 27.74 -44.77 -12.54
CA ASP A 135 29.20 -44.74 -12.44
C ASP A 135 29.72 -43.78 -11.34
N ARG A 136 28.80 -43.19 -10.56
CA ARG A 136 29.06 -42.34 -9.39
C ARG A 136 28.50 -42.93 -8.08
N VAL A 137 27.93 -44.13 -8.15
CA VAL A 137 27.34 -44.83 -7.01
C VAL A 137 28.42 -45.69 -6.33
N GLU A 138 28.62 -45.51 -5.03
CA GLU A 138 29.48 -46.37 -4.22
C GLU A 138 28.66 -47.18 -3.21
N SER A 139 27.80 -46.52 -2.42
CA SER A 139 26.97 -47.18 -1.41
C SER A 139 25.57 -47.55 -1.90
N GLY A 140 25.04 -46.90 -2.94
CA GLY A 140 23.64 -47.02 -3.36
C GLY A 140 22.68 -46.23 -2.47
N THR A 141 23.20 -45.36 -1.61
CA THR A 141 22.43 -44.55 -0.66
C THR A 141 22.58 -43.06 -0.92
N VAL A 142 21.77 -42.22 -0.29
CA VAL A 142 21.84 -40.75 -0.47
C VAL A 142 23.22 -40.17 -0.13
N SER A 143 24.03 -40.87 0.69
CA SER A 143 25.41 -40.50 0.97
C SER A 143 26.29 -40.37 -0.28
N ASP A 144 25.99 -41.10 -1.36
CA ASP A 144 26.71 -40.97 -2.63
C ASP A 144 26.57 -39.56 -3.24
N VAL A 145 25.49 -38.83 -2.92
CA VAL A 145 25.32 -37.43 -3.35
C VAL A 145 26.38 -36.55 -2.71
N LEU A 146 26.80 -36.83 -1.48
CA LEU A 146 27.78 -36.04 -0.71
C LEU A 146 29.18 -36.06 -1.35
N ALA A 147 29.48 -37.10 -2.14
CA ALA A 147 30.74 -37.23 -2.88
C ALA A 147 30.78 -36.39 -4.17
N LEU A 148 29.64 -35.83 -4.61
CA LEU A 148 29.49 -35.11 -5.88
C LEU A 148 29.66 -33.58 -5.77
N LYS A 149 30.32 -33.11 -4.71
CA LYS A 149 30.57 -31.67 -4.51
C LYS A 149 31.38 -31.10 -5.68
N GLY A 150 30.88 -30.03 -6.28
CA GLY A 150 31.43 -29.36 -7.46
C GLY A 150 30.88 -29.87 -8.80
N GLU A 151 30.12 -30.98 -8.80
CA GLU A 151 29.48 -31.49 -10.01
C GLU A 151 28.14 -30.79 -10.31
N ALA A 152 27.68 -30.91 -11.55
CA ALA A 152 26.42 -30.34 -12.00
C ALA A 152 25.22 -31.19 -11.55
N MET A 153 24.28 -30.62 -10.80
CA MET A 153 23.12 -31.32 -10.23
C MET A 153 21.79 -30.61 -10.52
N ALA A 154 20.78 -31.37 -10.97
CA ALA A 154 19.46 -30.85 -11.30
C ALA A 154 18.45 -31.03 -10.14
N MET A 155 18.56 -30.16 -9.12
CA MET A 155 17.79 -30.27 -7.86
C MET A 155 16.56 -29.35 -7.77
N GLY A 156 16.03 -28.93 -8.93
CA GLY A 156 14.76 -28.22 -9.05
C GLY A 156 14.87 -26.79 -9.58
N ARG A 157 13.73 -26.20 -9.90
CA ARG A 157 13.63 -24.84 -10.42
C ARG A 157 13.93 -23.82 -9.31
N GLN A 158 14.54 -22.70 -9.68
CA GLN A 158 14.74 -21.57 -8.79
C GLN A 158 13.41 -21.14 -8.14
N ASN A 159 13.41 -20.95 -6.81
CA ASN A 159 12.26 -20.59 -5.98
C ASN A 159 11.14 -21.66 -5.88
N SER A 160 11.41 -22.92 -6.23
CA SER A 160 10.42 -24.01 -6.09
C SER A 160 10.44 -24.67 -4.70
N GLY A 161 9.36 -25.38 -4.32
CA GLY A 161 9.36 -26.21 -3.11
C GLY A 161 10.41 -27.34 -3.17
N THR A 162 10.72 -27.83 -4.37
CA THR A 162 11.75 -28.84 -4.63
C THR A 162 13.13 -28.37 -4.21
N ILE A 163 13.54 -27.15 -4.62
CA ILE A 163 14.86 -26.64 -4.25
C ILE A 163 14.95 -26.35 -2.75
N GLY A 164 13.85 -25.91 -2.12
CA GLY A 164 13.77 -25.76 -0.67
C GLY A 164 13.88 -27.09 0.09
N SER A 165 13.22 -28.13 -0.41
CA SER A 165 13.32 -29.50 0.14
C SER A 165 14.76 -30.00 0.08
N ASN A 166 15.38 -29.92 -1.11
CA ASN A 166 16.75 -30.39 -1.32
C ASN A 166 17.78 -29.63 -0.47
N ARG A 167 17.68 -28.30 -0.37
CA ARG A 167 18.53 -27.52 0.55
C ARG A 167 18.39 -28.00 1.99
N THR A 168 17.16 -28.26 2.43
CA THR A 168 16.91 -28.65 3.82
C THR A 168 17.43 -30.05 4.11
N ILE A 169 17.16 -31.00 3.23
CA ILE A 169 17.62 -32.39 3.35
C ILE A 169 19.16 -32.42 3.38
N LEU A 170 19.81 -31.79 2.39
CA LEU A 170 21.28 -31.79 2.30
C LEU A 170 21.95 -31.00 3.44
N SER A 171 21.29 -29.97 3.98
CA SER A 171 21.79 -29.28 5.17
C SER A 171 21.88 -30.19 6.40
N GLY A 172 21.02 -31.22 6.49
CA GLY A 172 21.07 -32.25 7.52
C GLY A 172 22.36 -33.09 7.49
N PHE A 173 22.96 -33.22 6.31
CA PHE A 173 24.25 -33.85 6.09
C PHE A 173 25.43 -32.85 6.14
N GLY A 174 25.17 -31.59 6.54
CA GLY A 174 26.18 -30.55 6.61
C GLY A 174 26.64 -30.01 5.26
N VAL A 175 25.81 -30.13 4.21
CA VAL A 175 26.12 -29.66 2.85
C VAL A 175 25.39 -28.35 2.54
N ASP A 176 26.14 -27.33 2.14
CA ASP A 176 25.58 -26.10 1.58
C ASP A 176 25.40 -26.23 0.07
N MET A 177 24.19 -26.65 -0.33
CA MET A 177 23.87 -26.96 -1.71
C MET A 177 24.14 -25.81 -2.71
N ASP A 178 24.00 -24.55 -2.28
CA ASP A 178 24.15 -23.40 -3.18
C ASP A 178 25.62 -23.07 -3.49
N ASN A 179 26.53 -23.45 -2.60
CA ASN A 179 27.97 -23.19 -2.73
C ASN A 179 28.77 -24.43 -3.11
N GLU A 180 28.21 -25.63 -2.91
CA GLU A 180 28.93 -26.90 -3.09
C GLU A 180 28.51 -27.67 -4.36
N TYR A 181 27.50 -27.24 -5.12
CA TYR A 181 27.14 -27.86 -6.42
C TYR A 181 26.93 -26.82 -7.52
N GLU A 182 27.14 -27.23 -8.78
CA GLU A 182 26.71 -26.44 -9.94
C GLU A 182 25.23 -26.75 -10.26
N LEU A 183 24.31 -25.88 -9.82
CA LEU A 183 22.88 -26.16 -9.90
C LEU A 183 22.31 -25.93 -11.31
N VAL A 184 21.78 -27.01 -11.91
CA VAL A 184 21.02 -26.96 -13.16
C VAL A 184 19.54 -26.74 -12.84
N PHE A 185 19.07 -25.50 -13.00
CA PHE A 185 17.69 -25.14 -12.66
C PHE A 185 16.69 -25.63 -13.73
N GLY A 186 15.92 -26.66 -13.37
CA GLY A 186 14.92 -27.28 -14.25
C GLY A 186 13.65 -27.69 -13.52
N GLY A 187 12.54 -27.80 -14.25
CA GLY A 187 11.38 -28.57 -13.79
C GLY A 187 11.63 -30.08 -13.97
N TYR A 188 10.69 -30.94 -13.57
CA TYR A 188 10.95 -32.39 -13.49
C TYR A 188 11.41 -33.02 -14.81
N GLY A 189 10.73 -32.71 -15.93
CA GLY A 189 11.14 -33.16 -17.26
C GLY A 189 12.51 -32.64 -17.69
N PRO A 190 12.73 -31.30 -17.70
CA PRO A 190 14.04 -30.74 -18.02
C PRO A 190 15.20 -31.24 -17.14
N SER A 191 14.95 -31.53 -15.85
CA SER A 191 15.97 -32.14 -14.98
C SER A 191 16.32 -33.56 -15.43
N ALA A 192 15.33 -34.37 -15.80
CA ALA A 192 15.55 -35.70 -16.37
C ALA A 192 16.33 -35.63 -17.69
N GLU A 193 15.99 -34.69 -18.58
CA GLU A 193 16.72 -34.47 -19.83
C GLU A 193 18.17 -34.02 -19.60
N ALA A 194 18.41 -33.16 -18.60
CA ALA A 194 19.75 -32.71 -18.26
C ALA A 194 20.64 -33.88 -17.80
N VAL A 195 20.10 -34.80 -16.99
CA VAL A 195 20.81 -36.03 -16.59
C VAL A 195 21.02 -36.95 -17.79
N GLN A 196 19.98 -37.17 -18.59
CA GLN A 196 20.05 -38.03 -19.78
C GLN A 196 21.14 -37.59 -20.77
N ASN A 197 21.30 -36.27 -20.95
CA ASN A 197 22.25 -35.67 -21.90
C ASN A 197 23.63 -35.40 -21.28
N GLY A 198 23.87 -35.77 -20.02
CA GLY A 198 25.14 -35.56 -19.32
C GLY A 198 25.43 -34.10 -18.94
N GLN A 199 24.42 -33.23 -18.94
CA GLN A 199 24.54 -31.85 -18.44
C GLN A 199 24.46 -31.76 -16.91
N ALA A 200 23.90 -32.79 -16.27
CA ALA A 200 23.93 -32.98 -14.83
C ALA A 200 24.29 -34.45 -14.53
N VAL A 201 25.03 -34.70 -13.46
CA VAL A 201 25.38 -36.06 -13.01
C VAL A 201 24.27 -36.69 -12.17
N GLY A 202 23.27 -35.91 -11.77
CA GLY A 202 22.11 -36.39 -11.02
C GLY A 202 20.99 -35.36 -10.92
N MET A 203 19.85 -35.81 -10.40
CA MET A 203 18.66 -35.00 -10.16
C MET A 203 17.97 -35.37 -8.85
N SER A 204 17.20 -34.43 -8.30
CA SER A 204 16.27 -34.71 -7.20
C SER A 204 14.86 -34.23 -7.50
N THR A 205 13.88 -35.10 -7.26
CA THR A 205 12.47 -34.87 -7.62
C THR A 205 11.48 -35.33 -6.53
N PRO A 206 11.03 -34.42 -5.64
CA PRO A 206 9.92 -34.67 -4.74
C PRO A 206 8.60 -34.73 -5.51
N ALA A 207 7.96 -35.88 -5.56
CA ALA A 207 6.65 -36.04 -6.19
C ALA A 207 5.94 -37.33 -5.74
N GLY A 208 4.64 -37.42 -6.04
CA GLY A 208 3.87 -38.64 -5.80
C GLY A 208 4.24 -39.74 -6.80
N VAL A 209 4.33 -40.98 -6.32
CA VAL A 209 4.74 -42.16 -7.10
C VAL A 209 3.55 -42.74 -7.88
N PRO A 210 3.71 -43.11 -9.17
CA PRO A 210 4.91 -42.99 -10.02
C PRO A 210 5.05 -41.59 -10.65
N VAL A 211 6.30 -41.13 -10.80
CA VAL A 211 6.65 -39.82 -11.36
C VAL A 211 7.04 -39.95 -12.84
N GLY A 212 6.28 -39.31 -13.74
CA GLY A 212 6.49 -39.44 -15.18
C GLY A 212 7.91 -39.08 -15.68
N ALA A 213 8.54 -38.04 -15.11
CA ALA A 213 9.91 -37.67 -15.46
C ALA A 213 10.94 -38.72 -15.01
N VAL A 214 10.72 -39.36 -13.86
CA VAL A 214 11.58 -40.47 -13.38
C VAL A 214 11.40 -41.68 -14.28
N THR A 215 10.16 -42.04 -14.63
CA THR A 215 9.86 -43.12 -15.59
C THR A 215 10.53 -42.88 -16.94
N GLN A 216 10.49 -41.64 -17.45
CA GLN A 216 11.14 -41.25 -18.70
C GLN A 216 12.66 -41.39 -18.61
N LEU A 217 13.28 -40.90 -17.52
CA LEU A 217 14.71 -41.01 -17.32
C LEU A 217 15.15 -42.47 -17.29
N PHE A 218 14.52 -43.32 -16.49
CA PHE A 218 14.85 -44.75 -16.40
C PHE A 218 14.62 -45.48 -17.73
N SER A 219 13.58 -45.10 -18.48
CA SER A 219 13.34 -45.67 -19.83
C SER A 219 14.43 -45.28 -20.84
N ALA A 220 15.00 -44.08 -20.73
CA ALA A 220 15.98 -43.54 -21.68
C ALA A 220 17.44 -43.81 -21.29
N ALA A 221 17.73 -43.78 -19.99
CA ALA A 221 19.06 -43.98 -19.44
C ALA A 221 19.35 -45.45 -19.11
N GLY A 222 18.33 -46.24 -18.77
CA GLY A 222 18.46 -47.63 -18.32
C GLY A 222 19.40 -47.73 -17.12
N ASP A 223 20.26 -48.74 -17.12
CA ASP A 223 21.22 -49.06 -16.05
C ASP A 223 22.31 -48.00 -15.83
N ARG A 224 22.28 -46.87 -16.57
CA ARG A 224 23.23 -45.74 -16.42
C ARG A 224 22.86 -44.77 -15.30
N VAL A 225 21.68 -44.91 -14.70
CA VAL A 225 21.27 -44.13 -13.53
C VAL A 225 20.77 -45.05 -12.43
N THR A 226 20.96 -44.64 -11.18
CA THR A 226 20.51 -45.38 -10.00
C THR A 226 19.64 -44.47 -9.15
N LEU A 227 18.50 -44.99 -8.69
CA LEU A 227 17.66 -44.35 -7.67
C LEU A 227 18.25 -44.72 -6.31
N LEU A 228 18.69 -43.72 -5.56
CA LEU A 228 19.36 -43.91 -4.27
C LEU A 228 18.35 -44.24 -3.17
N SER A 229 18.78 -45.13 -2.27
CA SER A 229 18.05 -45.47 -1.05
C SER A 229 18.46 -44.58 0.14
N PHE A 230 17.70 -44.62 1.23
CA PHE A 230 18.06 -44.01 2.50
C PHE A 230 18.18 -45.09 3.58
N THR A 231 19.27 -45.08 4.35
CA THR A 231 19.37 -45.88 5.59
C THR A 231 18.61 -45.20 6.73
N PRO A 232 18.22 -45.93 7.79
CA PRO A 232 17.56 -45.32 8.95
C PRO A 232 18.32 -44.13 9.56
N GLU A 233 19.65 -44.21 9.61
CA GLU A 233 20.51 -43.12 10.10
C GLU A 233 20.48 -41.91 9.15
N GLU A 234 20.50 -42.14 7.84
CA GLU A 234 20.41 -41.08 6.84
C GLU A 234 19.04 -40.39 6.83
N ILE A 235 17.96 -41.12 7.14
CA ILE A 235 16.62 -40.54 7.33
C ILE A 235 16.64 -39.57 8.51
N GLU A 236 17.23 -39.97 9.64
CA GLU A 236 17.35 -39.11 10.83
C GLU A 236 18.19 -37.85 10.54
N MET A 237 19.30 -38.01 9.80
CA MET A 237 20.14 -36.89 9.37
C MET A 237 19.40 -35.94 8.42
N ALA A 238 18.73 -36.47 7.39
CA ALA A 238 17.93 -35.70 6.44
C ALA A 238 16.81 -34.91 7.15
N ASP A 239 16.14 -35.54 8.10
CA ASP A 239 15.09 -34.91 8.88
C ASP A 239 15.63 -33.84 9.84
N GLY A 240 16.82 -34.03 10.40
CA GLY A 240 17.49 -33.05 11.26
C GLY A 240 16.71 -32.71 12.53
N GLY A 241 15.94 -33.67 13.05
CA GLY A 241 15.11 -33.52 14.25
C GLY A 241 13.82 -32.70 14.05
N ARG A 242 13.34 -32.55 12.81
CA ARG A 242 12.14 -31.78 12.47
C ARG A 242 10.85 -32.60 12.59
N GLY A 243 10.96 -33.93 12.59
CA GLY A 243 9.83 -34.87 12.63
C GLY A 243 8.92 -34.77 11.41
N LEU A 244 9.48 -34.40 10.25
CA LEU A 244 8.74 -34.09 9.03
C LEU A 244 8.87 -35.19 7.96
N TRP A 245 10.07 -35.70 7.74
CA TRP A 245 10.33 -36.73 6.75
C TRP A 245 10.18 -38.11 7.37
N THR A 246 9.30 -38.92 6.78
CA THR A 246 9.03 -40.28 7.21
C THR A 246 9.51 -41.26 6.14
N GLU A 247 9.94 -42.46 6.56
CA GLU A 247 10.27 -43.55 5.66
C GLU A 247 9.12 -43.84 4.67
N TYR A 248 9.48 -44.06 3.41
CA TYR A 248 8.58 -44.46 2.34
C TYR A 248 9.26 -45.50 1.45
N VAL A 249 8.60 -46.62 1.21
CA VAL A 249 9.11 -47.67 0.31
C VAL A 249 8.49 -47.50 -1.07
N ILE A 250 9.32 -47.26 -2.08
CA ILE A 250 8.93 -47.32 -3.49
C ILE A 250 8.97 -48.80 -3.91
N PRO A 251 7.83 -49.42 -4.28
CA PRO A 251 7.79 -50.85 -4.60
C PRO A 251 8.61 -51.20 -5.85
N ALA A 252 9.20 -52.39 -5.85
CA ALA A 252 9.84 -53.01 -7.01
C ALA A 252 8.92 -52.96 -8.25
N GLY A 253 9.51 -52.69 -9.41
CA GLY A 253 8.80 -52.57 -10.69
C GLY A 253 8.02 -51.27 -10.88
N THR A 254 8.11 -50.31 -9.96
CA THR A 254 7.49 -48.97 -10.12
C THR A 254 8.12 -48.19 -11.27
N TYR A 255 9.45 -48.26 -11.41
CA TYR A 255 10.20 -47.63 -12.49
C TYR A 255 10.92 -48.69 -13.34
N PRO A 256 11.07 -48.48 -14.66
CA PRO A 256 11.75 -49.44 -15.54
C PRO A 256 13.18 -49.73 -15.06
N GLY A 257 13.54 -51.01 -14.91
CA GLY A 257 14.87 -51.43 -14.46
C GLY A 257 15.13 -51.32 -12.95
N VAL A 258 14.13 -50.91 -12.16
CA VAL A 258 14.20 -50.91 -10.69
C VAL A 258 13.41 -52.10 -10.17
N ASP A 259 14.09 -53.24 -10.05
CA ASP A 259 13.48 -54.55 -9.71
C ASP A 259 13.46 -54.87 -8.21
N GLU A 260 13.97 -53.97 -7.38
CA GLU A 260 13.98 -54.08 -5.91
C GLU A 260 13.22 -52.91 -5.27
N ASP A 261 12.74 -53.13 -4.05
CA ASP A 261 12.12 -52.08 -3.24
C ASP A 261 13.17 -51.02 -2.87
N VAL A 262 12.84 -49.75 -3.06
CA VAL A 262 13.74 -48.63 -2.71
C VAL A 262 13.16 -47.86 -1.52
N THR A 263 13.84 -47.93 -0.39
CA THR A 263 13.53 -47.13 0.79
C THR A 263 14.00 -45.69 0.58
N THR A 264 13.09 -44.72 0.71
CA THR A 264 13.35 -43.28 0.65
C THR A 264 12.55 -42.57 1.74
N ILE A 265 12.46 -41.24 1.66
CA ILE A 265 11.69 -40.40 2.57
C ILE A 265 10.54 -39.69 1.86
N ALA A 266 9.50 -39.38 2.61
CA ALA A 266 8.37 -38.60 2.14
C ALA A 266 7.88 -37.61 3.20
N GLN A 267 7.29 -36.51 2.72
CA GLN A 267 6.62 -35.51 3.56
C GLN A 267 5.18 -35.30 3.08
N PRO A 268 4.23 -34.90 3.94
CA PRO A 268 2.86 -34.74 3.50
C PRO A 268 2.67 -33.46 2.68
N ASN A 269 1.77 -33.52 1.70
CA ASN A 269 0.98 -32.37 1.30
C ASN A 269 -0.33 -32.41 2.08
N PHE A 270 -0.70 -31.32 2.72
CA PHE A 270 -1.84 -31.28 3.61
C PHE A 270 -2.73 -30.06 3.35
N LEU A 271 -4.01 -30.22 3.65
CA LEU A 271 -4.96 -29.12 3.71
C LEU A 271 -4.79 -28.41 5.05
N ALA A 272 -4.45 -27.14 4.99
CA ALA A 272 -4.29 -26.25 6.12
C ALA A 272 -5.43 -25.24 6.19
N THR A 273 -5.66 -24.71 7.39
CA THR A 273 -6.65 -23.66 7.65
C THR A 273 -6.18 -22.73 8.77
N HIS A 274 -6.93 -21.65 9.00
CA HIS A 274 -6.72 -20.76 10.14
C HIS A 274 -7.47 -21.27 11.39
N ALA A 275 -6.93 -21.02 12.58
CA ALA A 275 -7.55 -21.43 13.85
C ALA A 275 -8.88 -20.72 14.18
N ASP A 276 -9.17 -19.60 13.51
CA ASP A 276 -10.39 -18.82 13.72
C ASP A 276 -11.57 -19.30 12.88
N ILE A 277 -11.37 -20.29 11.99
CA ILE A 277 -12.48 -20.85 11.23
C ILE A 277 -13.40 -21.61 12.20
N PRO A 278 -14.73 -21.43 12.13
CA PRO A 278 -15.63 -22.09 13.07
C PRO A 278 -15.42 -23.61 13.09
N GLU A 279 -15.39 -24.18 14.28
CA GLU A 279 -15.24 -25.64 14.50
C GLU A 279 -16.20 -26.44 13.63
N GLU A 280 -17.47 -26.04 13.60
CA GLU A 280 -18.51 -26.70 12.83
C GLU A 280 -18.23 -26.70 11.34
N ASP A 281 -17.68 -25.61 10.81
CA ASP A 281 -17.46 -25.48 9.36
C ASP A 281 -16.33 -26.39 8.90
N VAL A 282 -15.24 -26.43 9.68
CA VAL A 282 -14.13 -27.36 9.41
C VAL A 282 -14.57 -28.81 9.61
N TYR A 283 -15.41 -29.10 10.61
CA TYR A 283 -16.00 -30.43 10.78
C TYR A 283 -16.81 -30.86 9.55
N GLN A 284 -17.74 -30.03 9.07
CA GLN A 284 -18.57 -30.33 7.91
C GLN A 284 -17.74 -30.49 6.63
N ILE A 285 -16.72 -29.64 6.43
CA ILE A 285 -15.79 -29.75 5.29
C ILE A 285 -15.02 -31.07 5.36
N THR A 286 -14.44 -31.40 6.51
CA THR A 286 -13.67 -32.64 6.71
C THR A 286 -14.56 -33.86 6.47
N LYS A 287 -15.74 -33.90 7.09
CA LYS A 287 -16.74 -34.95 6.89
C LYS A 287 -17.11 -35.12 5.42
N THR A 288 -17.38 -34.01 4.73
CA THR A 288 -17.75 -34.03 3.31
C THR A 288 -16.64 -34.60 2.44
N MET A 289 -15.37 -34.26 2.72
CA MET A 289 -14.23 -34.81 1.98
C MET A 289 -14.17 -36.33 2.08
N TYR A 290 -14.28 -36.89 3.29
CA TYR A 290 -14.12 -38.33 3.51
C TYR A 290 -15.37 -39.15 3.15
N GLU A 291 -16.58 -38.61 3.31
CA GLU A 291 -17.82 -39.26 2.83
C GLU A 291 -17.90 -39.31 1.29
N ASN A 292 -17.13 -38.47 0.59
CA ASN A 292 -17.08 -38.42 -0.88
C ASN A 292 -15.66 -38.74 -1.40
N LEU A 293 -14.90 -39.53 -0.66
CA LEU A 293 -13.52 -39.85 -0.99
C LEU A 293 -13.32 -40.42 -2.40
N PRO A 294 -14.19 -41.31 -2.94
CA PRO A 294 -14.06 -41.80 -4.32
C PRO A 294 -14.11 -40.69 -5.38
N PHE A 295 -14.85 -39.61 -5.13
CA PHE A 295 -14.87 -38.45 -6.02
C PHE A 295 -13.51 -37.76 -6.04
N LEU A 296 -12.91 -37.51 -4.87
CA LEU A 296 -11.60 -36.88 -4.77
C LEU A 296 -10.50 -37.77 -5.37
N GLN A 297 -10.54 -39.08 -5.09
CA GLN A 297 -9.57 -40.06 -5.62
C GLN A 297 -9.55 -40.15 -7.16
N ALA A 298 -10.66 -39.79 -7.82
CA ALA A 298 -10.76 -39.79 -9.28
C ALA A 298 -10.15 -38.54 -9.95
N ILE A 299 -9.85 -37.47 -9.19
CA ILE A 299 -9.40 -36.18 -9.72
C ILE A 299 -7.94 -36.22 -10.19
N HIS A 300 -7.08 -36.89 -9.43
CA HIS A 300 -5.65 -36.96 -9.70
C HIS A 300 -5.05 -38.29 -9.20
N PRO A 301 -4.04 -38.89 -9.87
CA PRO A 301 -3.43 -40.13 -9.38
C PRO A 301 -2.94 -40.04 -7.92
N ALA A 302 -2.35 -38.91 -7.52
CA ALA A 302 -1.86 -38.67 -6.16
C ALA A 302 -2.96 -38.75 -5.08
N THR A 303 -4.21 -38.39 -5.40
CA THR A 303 -5.31 -38.43 -4.41
C THR A 303 -5.74 -39.86 -4.04
N LYS A 304 -5.25 -40.89 -4.73
CA LYS A 304 -5.40 -42.29 -4.29
C LYS A 304 -4.75 -42.55 -2.92
N ALA A 305 -3.80 -41.71 -2.51
CA ALA A 305 -3.20 -41.77 -1.19
C ALA A 305 -4.14 -41.27 -0.07
N MET A 306 -5.19 -40.51 -0.42
CA MET A 306 -6.17 -40.05 0.56
C MET A 306 -6.95 -41.26 1.09
N ALA A 307 -6.79 -41.51 2.39
CA ALA A 307 -7.48 -42.56 3.15
C ALA A 307 -7.72 -42.05 4.57
N LEU A 308 -8.81 -42.51 5.20
CA LEU A 308 -9.20 -42.04 6.52
C LEU A 308 -8.13 -42.40 7.57
N GLU A 309 -7.55 -43.59 7.48
CA GLU A 309 -6.53 -44.11 8.38
C GLU A 309 -5.21 -43.34 8.29
N ARG A 310 -4.98 -42.63 7.17
CA ARG A 310 -3.76 -41.83 6.91
C ARG A 310 -4.01 -40.34 7.01
N ALA A 311 -5.23 -39.92 7.34
CA ALA A 311 -5.68 -38.53 7.32
C ALA A 311 -4.85 -37.58 8.20
N ILE A 312 -4.22 -38.12 9.25
CA ILE A 312 -3.46 -37.35 10.23
C ILE A 312 -1.96 -37.64 10.19
N ALA A 313 -1.51 -38.47 9.25
CA ALA A 313 -0.13 -38.93 9.18
C ALA A 313 0.83 -37.80 8.76
N GLY A 314 1.87 -37.58 9.57
CA GLY A 314 2.97 -36.64 9.28
C GLY A 314 2.60 -35.15 9.35
N LEU A 315 1.42 -34.78 9.82
CA LEU A 315 0.96 -33.39 9.85
C LEU A 315 1.91 -32.49 10.67
N PRO A 316 2.38 -31.36 10.12
CA PRO A 316 3.42 -30.55 10.76
C PRO A 316 2.89 -29.57 11.83
N VAL A 317 1.56 -29.39 11.90
CA VAL A 317 0.89 -28.48 12.85
C VAL A 317 -0.37 -29.10 13.43
N PRO A 318 -0.83 -28.66 14.62
CA PRO A 318 -2.00 -29.22 15.28
C PRO A 318 -3.25 -29.23 14.40
N LEU A 319 -4.12 -30.22 14.62
CA LEU A 319 -5.40 -30.30 13.95
C LEU A 319 -6.31 -29.15 14.37
N HIS A 320 -7.11 -28.68 13.42
CA HIS A 320 -8.22 -27.81 13.74
C HIS A 320 -9.22 -28.57 14.63
N PRO A 321 -9.81 -27.95 15.68
CA PRO A 321 -10.74 -28.63 16.58
C PRO A 321 -11.88 -29.36 15.85
N GLY A 322 -12.41 -28.77 14.77
CA GLY A 322 -13.45 -29.40 13.95
C GLY A 322 -12.99 -30.65 13.19
N ALA A 323 -11.76 -30.65 12.67
CA ALA A 323 -11.18 -31.83 12.04
C ALA A 323 -10.86 -32.91 13.08
N ALA A 324 -10.30 -32.52 14.22
CA ALA A 324 -10.02 -33.42 15.34
C ALA A 324 -11.30 -34.12 15.83
N ARG A 325 -12.39 -33.38 15.99
CA ARG A 325 -13.70 -33.93 16.37
C ARG A 325 -14.18 -35.00 15.36
N TYR A 326 -14.08 -34.72 14.06
CA TYR A 326 -14.45 -35.68 13.02
C TYR A 326 -13.62 -36.97 13.11
N TYR A 327 -12.30 -36.87 13.21
CA TYR A 327 -11.44 -38.07 13.27
C TYR A 327 -11.66 -38.89 14.55
N GLN A 328 -11.89 -38.23 15.69
CA GLN A 328 -12.25 -38.92 16.94
C GLN A 328 -13.57 -39.68 16.80
N GLU A 329 -14.59 -39.08 16.18
CA GLU A 329 -15.86 -39.76 15.90
C GLU A 329 -15.70 -40.95 14.94
N GLN A 330 -14.70 -40.91 14.05
CA GLN A 330 -14.34 -42.03 13.18
C GLN A 330 -13.42 -43.07 13.83
N GLY A 331 -13.08 -42.91 15.12
CA GLY A 331 -12.28 -43.88 15.88
C GLY A 331 -10.77 -43.76 15.68
N LEU A 332 -10.26 -42.63 15.15
CA LEU A 332 -8.82 -42.38 15.10
C LEU A 332 -8.33 -41.84 16.45
N GLU A 333 -7.28 -42.45 16.97
CA GLU A 333 -6.52 -41.89 18.10
C GLU A 333 -5.66 -40.72 17.59
N ILE A 334 -5.85 -39.53 18.17
CA ILE A 334 -5.10 -38.33 17.80
C ILE A 334 -3.87 -38.20 18.72
N PRO A 335 -2.65 -38.19 18.18
CA PRO A 335 -1.43 -37.93 18.95
C PRO A 335 -1.45 -36.57 19.68
N ASP A 336 -0.82 -36.48 20.85
CA ASP A 336 -0.80 -35.27 21.68
C ASP A 336 -0.23 -34.04 20.93
N ASN A 337 0.78 -34.23 20.07
CA ASN A 337 1.35 -33.14 19.26
C ASN A 337 0.39 -32.58 18.20
N LEU A 338 -0.66 -33.33 17.85
CA LEU A 338 -1.72 -32.92 16.92
C LEU A 338 -2.96 -32.38 17.65
N MET A 339 -3.03 -32.53 18.98
CA MET A 339 -4.07 -31.93 19.79
C MET A 339 -3.77 -30.44 20.00
N ALA A 340 -4.68 -29.58 19.57
CA ALA A 340 -4.55 -28.15 19.81
C ALA A 340 -4.73 -27.88 21.32
N HIS A 341 -3.63 -27.74 22.06
CA HIS A 341 -3.69 -27.23 23.43
C HIS A 341 -4.14 -25.76 23.40
N PRO A 342 -5.10 -25.35 24.26
CA PRO A 342 -5.32 -23.94 24.52
C PRO A 342 -4.00 -23.38 25.05
N SER A 343 -3.38 -22.43 24.34
CA SER A 343 -2.21 -21.73 24.87
C SER A 343 -2.57 -21.18 26.25
N LEU A 344 -1.83 -21.59 27.30
CA LEU A 344 -2.02 -21.16 28.69
C LEU A 344 -1.92 -19.62 28.89
N PHE A 345 -1.54 -18.88 27.85
CA PHE A 345 -1.77 -17.44 27.69
C PHE A 345 -2.54 -17.20 26.40
N ASP A 346 -3.86 -17.23 26.50
CA ASP A 346 -4.78 -16.92 25.43
C ASP A 346 -4.53 -15.48 24.92
N ARG A 347 -3.99 -15.36 23.70
CA ARG A 347 -3.79 -14.10 22.96
C ARG A 347 -5.10 -13.31 22.78
N ARG A 348 -6.26 -13.91 23.11
CA ARG A 348 -7.55 -13.19 23.27
C ARG A 348 -7.44 -11.98 24.18
N GLY A 349 -6.62 -11.98 25.23
CA GLY A 349 -6.51 -10.83 26.13
C GLY A 349 -5.90 -9.58 25.47
N LEU A 350 -4.83 -9.76 24.68
CA LEU A 350 -4.13 -8.68 24.00
C LEU A 350 -4.84 -8.23 22.71
N SER A 351 -5.45 -9.16 21.96
CA SER A 351 -6.29 -8.81 20.80
C SER A 351 -7.58 -8.11 21.24
N LEU A 352 -8.18 -8.53 22.35
CA LEU A 352 -9.31 -7.85 22.97
C LEU A 352 -8.91 -6.48 23.53
N ALA A 353 -7.74 -6.35 24.16
CA ALA A 353 -7.25 -5.05 24.61
C ALA A 353 -7.05 -4.07 23.45
N ALA A 354 -6.44 -4.53 22.35
CA ALA A 354 -6.28 -3.72 21.14
C ALA A 354 -7.64 -3.32 20.53
N LEU A 355 -8.60 -4.26 20.49
CA LEU A 355 -9.97 -4.01 20.07
C LEU A 355 -10.65 -2.96 20.94
N ILE A 356 -10.60 -3.11 22.27
CA ILE A 356 -11.22 -2.19 23.22
C ILE A 356 -10.60 -0.80 23.07
N VAL A 357 -9.27 -0.70 23.11
CA VAL A 357 -8.55 0.57 22.97
C VAL A 357 -8.87 1.23 21.62
N GLY A 358 -8.82 0.48 20.51
CA GLY A 358 -9.13 0.99 19.18
C GLY A 358 -10.57 1.51 19.07
N VAL A 359 -11.55 0.75 19.55
CA VAL A 359 -12.95 1.16 19.58
C VAL A 359 -13.16 2.39 20.47
N THR A 360 -12.55 2.43 21.66
CA THR A 360 -12.62 3.59 22.57
C THR A 360 -12.05 4.84 21.91
N ILE A 361 -10.90 4.74 21.25
CA ILE A 361 -10.29 5.87 20.51
C ILE A 361 -11.25 6.36 19.42
N SER A 362 -11.80 5.46 18.61
CA SER A 362 -12.72 5.81 17.53
C SER A 362 -13.99 6.48 18.03
N LEU A 363 -14.63 5.93 19.07
CA LEU A 363 -15.83 6.52 19.66
C LEU A 363 -15.54 7.88 20.31
N ALA A 364 -14.42 8.00 21.02
CA ALA A 364 -13.99 9.27 21.63
C ALA A 364 -13.80 10.35 20.56
N HIS A 365 -13.13 10.03 19.45
CA HIS A 365 -12.93 10.98 18.36
C HIS A 365 -14.21 11.33 17.60
N ILE A 366 -15.11 10.37 17.37
CA ILE A 366 -16.44 10.68 16.82
C ILE A 366 -17.16 11.68 17.73
N TRP A 367 -17.13 11.44 19.04
CA TRP A 367 -17.75 12.33 20.02
C TRP A 367 -17.08 13.71 20.03
N MET A 368 -15.76 13.79 20.18
CA MET A 368 -15.00 15.06 20.24
C MET A 368 -15.20 15.91 18.97
N ASN A 369 -15.22 15.28 17.79
CA ASN A 369 -15.31 16.00 16.52
C ASN A 369 -16.73 16.31 16.04
N SER A 370 -17.75 15.66 16.62
CA SER A 370 -19.15 15.83 16.20
C SER A 370 -20.01 16.54 17.25
N PHE A 371 -19.76 16.32 18.54
CA PHE A 371 -20.66 16.76 19.61
C PHE A 371 -19.93 17.43 20.79
N GLY A 372 -18.72 16.98 21.11
CA GLY A 372 -17.94 17.46 22.24
C GLY A 372 -17.35 18.84 22.01
N ASN A 373 -17.16 19.58 23.10
CA ASN A 373 -16.41 20.83 23.10
C ASN A 373 -15.18 20.65 24.01
N VAL A 374 -14.06 20.27 23.40
CA VAL A 374 -12.78 19.98 24.08
C VAL A 374 -11.73 20.93 23.53
N SER A 375 -10.85 21.44 24.38
CA SER A 375 -9.75 22.30 23.91
C SER A 375 -8.78 21.51 23.02
N THR A 376 -8.20 22.18 22.03
CA THR A 376 -7.34 21.54 21.03
C THR A 376 -6.19 20.76 21.65
N ILE A 377 -5.49 21.34 22.61
CA ILE A 377 -4.35 20.69 23.26
C ILE A 377 -4.77 19.42 24.00
N HIS A 378 -5.93 19.42 24.66
CA HIS A 378 -6.44 18.23 25.35
C HIS A 378 -6.82 17.15 24.33
N GLN A 379 -7.56 17.50 23.28
CA GLN A 379 -7.89 16.56 22.20
C GLN A 379 -6.63 15.95 21.58
N ASN A 380 -5.59 16.74 21.35
CA ASN A 380 -4.33 16.28 20.78
C ASN A 380 -3.52 15.42 21.75
N GLY A 381 -3.53 15.74 23.05
CA GLY A 381 -2.96 14.91 24.10
C GLY A 381 -3.64 13.54 24.18
N PHE A 382 -4.98 13.51 24.17
CA PHE A 382 -5.76 12.27 24.12
C PHE A 382 -5.50 11.47 22.84
N HIS A 383 -5.40 12.14 21.70
CA HIS A 383 -5.06 11.55 20.42
C HIS A 383 -3.72 10.81 20.47
N PHE A 384 -2.65 11.51 20.88
CA PHE A 384 -1.32 10.92 20.98
C PHE A 384 -1.26 9.79 22.03
N ALA A 385 -1.81 10.02 23.22
CA ALA A 385 -1.84 9.03 24.30
C ALA A 385 -2.58 7.74 23.86
N GLY A 386 -3.74 7.89 23.20
CA GLY A 386 -4.50 6.76 22.66
C GLY A 386 -3.72 5.97 21.62
N PHE A 387 -3.11 6.64 20.64
CA PHE A 387 -2.34 5.94 19.60
C PHE A 387 -1.05 5.32 20.12
N VAL A 388 -0.40 5.89 21.13
CA VAL A 388 0.72 5.24 21.82
C VAL A 388 0.27 3.94 22.50
N LEU A 389 -0.86 3.96 23.22
CA LEU A 389 -1.42 2.77 23.86
C LEU A 389 -1.82 1.71 22.83
N LEU A 390 -2.44 2.10 21.72
CA LEU A 390 -2.79 1.16 20.66
C LEU A 390 -1.53 0.63 19.94
N CYS A 391 -0.55 1.49 19.69
CA CYS A 391 0.69 1.13 19.02
C CYS A 391 1.47 0.09 19.81
N VAL A 392 1.58 0.22 21.13
CA VAL A 392 2.31 -0.77 21.92
C VAL A 392 1.63 -2.14 21.87
N LEU A 393 0.30 -2.18 21.80
CA LEU A 393 -0.47 -3.43 21.69
C LEU A 393 -0.32 -4.10 20.32
N VAL A 394 -0.21 -3.31 19.25
CA VAL A 394 -0.14 -3.80 17.86
C VAL A 394 1.29 -4.03 17.38
N THR A 395 2.24 -3.19 17.77
CA THR A 395 3.62 -3.15 17.24
C THR A 395 4.65 -3.23 18.38
N PRO A 396 5.27 -4.40 18.62
CA PRO A 396 6.21 -4.59 19.73
C PRO A 396 7.54 -3.84 19.54
N LEU A 397 8.19 -3.50 20.67
CA LEU A 397 9.48 -2.77 20.72
C LEU A 397 10.64 -3.46 19.99
N VAL A 398 10.69 -4.80 20.05
CA VAL A 398 11.82 -5.64 19.62
C VAL A 398 11.37 -6.70 18.61
N LYS A 399 12.32 -7.28 17.86
CA LYS A 399 12.06 -8.40 16.94
C LYS A 399 11.36 -9.56 17.68
N LYS A 400 10.48 -10.28 16.97
CA LYS A 400 9.52 -11.26 17.51
C LYS A 400 10.05 -12.15 18.65
N GLY A 401 11.25 -12.72 18.52
CA GLY A 401 11.80 -13.64 19.54
C GLY A 401 12.04 -13.04 20.95
N TRP A 402 12.29 -11.74 21.09
CA TRP A 402 12.41 -11.08 22.41
C TRP A 402 11.09 -10.46 22.86
N ALA A 403 10.26 -10.02 21.91
CA ALA A 403 8.95 -9.40 22.17
C ALA A 403 7.94 -10.35 22.81
N GLU A 404 8.06 -11.65 22.57
CA GLU A 404 7.18 -12.68 23.12
C GLU A 404 7.50 -13.05 24.57
N ARG A 405 8.64 -12.59 25.12
CA ARG A 405 8.96 -12.80 26.54
C ARG A 405 8.04 -11.94 27.42
N PRO A 406 7.35 -12.52 28.42
CA PRO A 406 6.32 -11.82 29.19
C PRO A 406 6.87 -10.59 29.93
N LEU A 407 8.10 -10.66 30.44
CA LEU A 407 8.77 -9.54 31.11
C LEU A 407 9.04 -8.37 30.14
N PHE A 408 9.52 -8.65 28.93
CA PHE A 408 9.76 -7.63 27.91
C PHE A 408 8.45 -7.03 27.41
N ARG A 409 7.41 -7.86 27.24
CA ARG A 409 6.10 -7.37 26.83
C ARG A 409 5.44 -6.49 27.91
N ALA A 410 5.57 -6.88 29.18
CA ALA A 410 5.10 -6.07 30.31
C ALA A 410 5.86 -4.75 30.41
N PHE A 411 7.19 -4.76 30.23
CA PHE A 411 8.01 -3.54 30.18
C PHE A 411 7.58 -2.63 29.03
N ASP A 412 7.37 -3.17 27.83
CA ASP A 412 6.95 -2.41 26.65
C ASP A 412 5.59 -1.74 26.89
N ILE A 413 4.59 -2.51 27.38
CA ILE A 413 3.26 -1.99 27.72
C ILE A 413 3.35 -0.92 28.82
N ALA A 414 4.17 -1.14 29.86
CA ALA A 414 4.39 -0.16 30.91
C ALA A 414 5.03 1.13 30.38
N PHE A 415 5.99 1.03 29.47
CA PHE A 415 6.59 2.17 28.80
C PHE A 415 5.56 2.96 27.99
N GLY A 416 4.74 2.28 27.17
CA GLY A 416 3.64 2.92 26.44
C GLY A 416 2.63 3.62 27.38
N ALA A 417 2.27 2.97 28.49
CA ALA A 417 1.38 3.56 29.50
C ALA A 417 1.98 4.79 30.18
N MET A 418 3.28 4.78 30.50
CA MET A 418 3.99 5.94 31.06
C MET A 418 4.03 7.11 30.08
N VAL A 419 4.29 6.86 28.80
CA VAL A 419 4.28 7.91 27.76
C VAL A 419 2.86 8.48 27.59
N ALA A 420 1.83 7.63 27.55
CA ALA A 420 0.45 8.08 27.48
C ALA A 420 0.04 8.92 28.69
N PHE A 421 0.42 8.49 29.90
CA PHE A 421 0.21 9.27 31.12
C PHE A 421 0.95 10.61 31.09
N ALA A 422 2.20 10.62 30.65
CA ALA A 422 3.00 11.84 30.51
C ALA A 422 2.34 12.83 29.53
N ALA A 423 1.81 12.37 28.40
CA ALA A 423 1.08 13.22 27.46
C ALA A 423 -0.17 13.84 28.09
N LEU A 424 -0.95 13.04 28.83
CA LEU A 424 -2.11 13.55 29.56
C LEU A 424 -1.70 14.52 30.69
N TRP A 425 -0.59 14.28 31.37
CA TRP A 425 -0.05 15.22 32.36
C TRP A 425 0.31 16.56 31.72
N VAL A 426 1.08 16.56 30.63
CA VAL A 426 1.52 17.77 29.93
C VAL A 426 0.33 18.65 29.57
N VAL A 427 -0.71 18.08 28.96
CA VAL A 427 -1.87 18.88 28.52
C VAL A 427 -2.73 19.40 29.68
N ASN A 428 -2.79 18.68 30.81
CA ASN A 428 -3.50 19.16 32.01
C ASN A 428 -2.67 20.16 32.83
N ALA A 429 -1.34 20.16 32.70
CA ALA A 429 -0.45 21.06 33.44
C ALA A 429 -0.41 22.49 32.86
N GLU A 430 -0.99 22.72 31.67
CA GLU A 430 -0.92 23.98 30.93
C GLU A 430 -1.27 25.21 31.79
N SER A 431 -2.46 25.25 32.39
CA SER A 431 -2.89 26.39 33.21
C SER A 431 -1.95 26.65 34.40
N ALA A 432 -1.51 25.58 35.05
CA ALA A 432 -0.61 25.68 36.19
C ALA A 432 0.78 26.21 35.80
N ILE A 433 1.26 25.92 34.57
CA ILE A 433 2.51 26.46 34.05
C ILE A 433 2.38 27.97 33.78
N TYR A 434 1.25 28.41 33.22
CA TYR A 434 0.98 29.83 33.04
C TYR A 434 0.91 30.58 34.38
N ASP A 435 0.27 30.00 35.39
CA ASP A 435 0.23 30.56 36.75
C ASP A 435 1.62 30.70 37.39
N ARG A 436 2.56 29.81 37.00
CA ARG A 436 3.97 29.86 37.41
C ARG A 436 4.83 30.81 36.56
N GLY A 437 4.25 31.57 35.64
CA GLY A 437 4.99 32.45 34.74
C GLY A 437 5.87 31.69 33.75
N VAL A 438 5.39 30.56 33.23
CA VAL A 438 6.09 29.72 32.23
C VAL A 438 7.37 29.08 32.80
N ARG A 439 7.37 28.80 34.11
CA ARG A 439 8.44 28.05 34.79
C ARG A 439 8.08 26.58 34.95
N LEU A 440 8.95 25.72 34.44
CA LEU A 440 8.77 24.27 34.47
C LEU A 440 9.31 23.68 35.78
N ILE A 441 8.45 22.97 36.49
CA ILE A 441 8.88 22.18 37.65
C ILE A 441 9.37 20.80 37.20
N TRP A 442 9.97 20.03 38.12
CA TRP A 442 10.57 18.73 37.78
C TRP A 442 9.58 17.77 37.11
N SER A 443 8.31 17.75 37.53
CA SER A 443 7.28 16.89 36.92
C SER A 443 6.98 17.27 35.47
N ASP A 444 7.02 18.56 35.14
CA ASP A 444 6.81 19.03 33.76
C ASP A 444 7.98 18.62 32.88
N TRP A 445 9.21 18.71 33.40
CA TRP A 445 10.42 18.23 32.75
C TRP A 445 10.38 16.74 32.47
N LEU A 446 10.00 15.93 33.46
CA LEU A 446 9.86 14.49 33.28
C LEU A 446 8.81 14.17 32.21
N ALA A 447 7.61 14.75 32.35
CA ALA A 447 6.50 14.44 31.45
C ALA A 447 6.80 14.88 30.01
N GLY A 448 7.33 16.09 29.80
CA GLY A 448 7.75 16.58 28.50
C GLY A 448 8.87 15.71 27.88
N SER A 449 9.86 15.31 28.68
CA SER A 449 10.94 14.43 28.22
C SER A 449 10.42 13.04 27.82
N LEU A 450 9.50 12.47 28.60
CA LEU A 450 8.85 11.19 28.25
C LEU A 450 8.02 11.31 26.97
N CYS A 451 7.36 12.45 26.72
CA CYS A 451 6.65 12.69 25.46
C CYS A 451 7.61 12.73 24.26
N ILE A 452 8.75 13.43 24.38
CA ILE A 452 9.76 13.50 23.31
C ILE A 452 10.38 12.11 23.06
N ILE A 453 10.78 11.39 24.11
CA ILE A 453 11.33 10.03 23.98
C ILE A 453 10.26 9.09 23.39
N GLY A 454 9.02 9.20 23.85
CA GLY A 454 7.89 8.44 23.35
C GLY A 454 7.65 8.67 21.86
N VAL A 455 7.56 9.92 21.41
CA VAL A 455 7.33 10.20 19.99
C VAL A 455 8.49 9.72 19.13
N LEU A 456 9.74 9.89 19.55
CA LEU A 456 10.91 9.35 18.85
C LEU A 456 10.81 7.82 18.69
N GLU A 457 10.50 7.11 19.77
CA GLU A 457 10.44 5.65 19.78
C GLU A 457 9.24 5.11 19.00
N PHE A 458 8.04 5.63 19.21
CA PHE A 458 6.85 5.15 18.50
C PHE A 458 6.82 5.57 17.03
N THR A 459 7.42 6.71 16.67
CA THR A 459 7.66 7.06 15.26
C THR A 459 8.70 6.13 14.64
N ARG A 460 9.76 5.76 15.37
CA ARG A 460 10.74 4.76 14.90
C ARG A 460 10.07 3.42 14.60
N ARG A 461 9.19 2.94 15.49
CA ARG A 461 8.46 1.67 15.32
C ARG A 461 7.55 1.66 14.09
N THR A 462 6.93 2.80 13.79
CA THR A 462 5.91 2.89 12.74
C THR A 462 6.49 3.29 11.38
N THR A 463 7.56 4.09 11.34
CA THR A 463 8.08 4.69 10.09
C THR A 463 9.59 4.51 9.87
N GLY A 464 10.33 4.00 10.86
CA GLY A 464 11.78 3.83 10.80
C GLY A 464 12.57 5.04 11.33
N TRP A 465 13.88 5.07 11.07
CA TRP A 465 14.83 5.96 11.75
C TRP A 465 14.92 7.40 11.21
N ILE A 466 14.38 7.67 10.02
CA ILE A 466 14.57 8.97 9.36
C ILE A 466 13.89 10.09 10.15
N ILE A 467 12.62 9.94 10.52
CA ILE A 467 11.90 10.97 11.29
C ILE A 467 12.51 11.20 12.67
N PRO A 468 12.78 10.16 13.49
CA PRO A 468 13.44 10.36 14.79
C PRO A 468 14.78 11.10 14.66
N PHE A 469 15.59 10.76 13.64
CA PHE A 469 16.83 11.47 13.37
C PHE A 469 16.59 12.94 13.06
N LEU A 470 15.62 13.26 12.19
CA LEU A 470 15.27 14.65 11.87
C LEU A 470 14.78 15.43 13.10
N ILE A 471 13.96 14.82 13.96
CA ILE A 471 13.50 15.46 15.21
C ILE A 471 14.71 15.77 16.11
N VAL A 472 15.60 14.80 16.34
CA VAL A 472 16.80 14.99 17.18
C VAL A 472 17.73 16.04 16.58
N ALA A 473 17.98 15.99 15.27
CA ALA A 473 18.80 16.98 14.58
C ALA A 473 18.21 18.39 14.70
N SER A 474 16.89 18.52 14.53
CA SER A 474 16.17 19.80 14.64
C SER A 474 16.21 20.37 16.06
N LEU A 475 15.91 19.56 17.08
CA LEU A 475 15.93 20.03 18.47
C LEU A 475 17.36 20.39 18.90
N THR A 476 18.36 19.57 18.58
CA THR A 476 19.76 19.86 18.94
C THR A 476 20.33 21.07 18.19
N TYR A 477 19.83 21.37 16.98
CA TYR A 477 20.21 22.55 16.22
C TYR A 477 19.86 23.84 16.97
N ILE A 478 18.61 23.97 17.44
CA ILE A 478 18.17 25.16 18.17
C ILE A 478 18.67 25.23 19.63
N VAL A 479 19.14 24.12 20.20
CA VAL A 479 19.77 24.10 21.52
C VAL A 479 21.25 24.49 21.44
N TRP A 480 22.01 23.83 20.57
CA TRP A 480 23.46 23.73 20.73
C TRP A 480 24.23 24.13 19.48
N TRP A 481 24.05 23.45 18.35
CA TRP A 481 25.02 23.56 17.25
C TRP A 481 24.65 24.58 16.17
N GLY A 482 23.40 25.08 16.14
CA GLY A 482 22.97 26.13 15.22
C GLY A 482 23.76 27.44 15.35
N GLN A 483 24.36 27.69 16.52
CA GLN A 483 25.20 28.87 16.75
C GLN A 483 26.55 28.79 16.03
N TYR A 484 27.00 27.58 15.70
CA TYR A 484 28.26 27.33 14.99
C TYR A 484 28.06 27.23 13.47
N VAL A 485 26.81 27.19 13.00
CA VAL A 485 26.51 27.18 11.57
C VAL A 485 26.77 28.57 11.00
N PRO A 486 27.60 28.71 9.96
CA PRO A 486 27.88 30.00 9.33
C PRO A 486 26.75 30.43 8.38
N GLY A 487 26.70 31.72 8.07
CA GLY A 487 25.79 32.28 7.07
C GLY A 487 24.34 32.39 7.54
N VAL A 488 23.41 32.28 6.59
CA VAL A 488 21.96 32.51 6.81
C VAL A 488 21.29 31.48 7.73
N PHE A 489 21.93 30.33 7.94
CA PHE A 489 21.47 29.28 8.87
C PHE A 489 22.06 29.43 10.28
N ARG A 490 22.65 30.57 10.63
CA ARG A 490 23.12 30.79 12.00
C ARG A 490 21.95 31.05 12.94
N PHE A 491 21.87 30.31 14.03
CA PHE A 491 20.84 30.51 15.07
C PHE A 491 21.47 30.64 16.46
N GLY A 492 21.09 31.66 17.22
CA GLY A 492 21.73 32.02 18.51
C GLY A 492 21.59 30.98 19.63
N GLY A 493 20.69 30.02 19.48
CA GLY A 493 20.37 29.03 20.51
C GLY A 493 19.28 29.52 21.48
N LEU A 494 18.50 28.60 22.02
CA LEU A 494 17.50 28.87 23.05
C LEU A 494 17.79 28.08 24.33
N SER A 495 17.31 28.59 25.47
CA SER A 495 17.40 27.85 26.72
C SER A 495 16.61 26.53 26.64
N PRO A 496 17.07 25.44 27.29
CA PRO A 496 16.34 24.18 27.30
C PRO A 496 14.89 24.32 27.79
N GLU A 497 14.63 25.20 28.77
CA GLU A 497 13.27 25.44 29.31
C GLU A 497 12.36 26.07 28.25
N THR A 498 12.86 27.07 27.51
CA THR A 498 12.14 27.69 26.40
C THR A 498 11.83 26.68 25.31
N ILE A 499 12.77 25.78 25.00
CA ILE A 499 12.60 24.76 23.98
C ILE A 499 11.57 23.73 24.42
N MET A 500 11.67 23.23 25.65
CA MET A 500 10.68 22.28 26.19
C MET A 500 9.27 22.88 26.17
N PHE A 501 9.12 24.14 26.59
CA PHE A 501 7.84 24.83 26.54
C PHE A 501 7.31 24.97 25.11
N ARG A 502 8.16 25.45 24.18
CA ARG A 502 7.79 25.59 22.75
C ARG A 502 7.48 24.27 22.07
N ALA A 503 8.17 23.20 22.43
CA ALA A 503 8.00 21.86 21.88
C ALA A 503 6.67 21.21 22.31
N MET A 504 6.11 21.60 23.45
CA MET A 504 4.87 21.02 24.01
C MET A 504 3.64 21.91 23.81
N TYR A 505 3.76 23.22 24.00
CA TYR A 505 2.62 24.15 24.14
C TYR A 505 2.49 25.20 23.04
N GLY A 506 3.45 25.30 22.12
CA GLY A 506 3.34 26.24 20.98
C GLY A 506 2.32 25.80 19.91
N ASP A 507 1.92 26.74 19.04
CA ASP A 507 1.00 26.43 17.92
C ASP A 507 1.57 25.42 16.93
N ASP A 508 2.89 25.44 16.73
CA ASP A 508 3.62 24.46 15.90
C ASP A 508 4.19 23.30 16.74
N ALA A 509 3.81 23.14 18.00
CA ALA A 509 4.36 22.13 18.91
C ALA A 509 3.89 20.70 18.58
N MET A 510 4.39 19.73 19.35
CA MET A 510 3.96 18.33 19.29
C MET A 510 2.44 18.14 19.43
N PHE A 511 1.79 18.95 20.28
CA PHE A 511 0.34 18.97 20.47
C PHE A 511 -0.36 20.15 19.80
N GLY A 512 0.32 20.82 18.85
CA GLY A 512 -0.16 22.02 18.16
C GLY A 512 -1.07 21.75 16.96
N THR A 513 -1.03 22.64 15.98
CA THR A 513 -1.87 22.66 14.77
C THR A 513 -1.74 21.38 13.94
N ILE A 514 -0.54 20.80 13.82
CA ILE A 514 -0.34 19.57 13.04
C ILE A 514 -1.03 18.37 13.72
N ALA A 515 -0.91 18.26 15.05
CA ALA A 515 -1.66 17.27 15.81
C ALA A 515 -3.18 17.51 15.76
N ARG A 516 -3.62 18.79 15.70
CA ARG A 516 -5.03 19.13 15.51
C ARG A 516 -5.56 18.60 14.19
N ILE A 517 -4.82 18.79 13.09
CA ILE A 517 -5.22 18.28 11.78
C ILE A 517 -5.36 16.75 11.82
N SER A 518 -4.43 16.08 12.50
CA SER A 518 -4.44 14.64 12.74
C SER A 518 -5.68 14.18 13.52
N SER A 519 -5.94 14.80 14.67
CA SER A 519 -7.02 14.41 15.61
C SER A 519 -8.42 14.81 15.18
N THR A 520 -8.54 15.66 14.15
CA THR A 520 -9.81 16.15 13.63
C THR A 520 -10.12 15.55 12.27
N PHE A 521 -9.63 16.18 11.20
CA PHE A 521 -9.95 15.85 9.82
C PHE A 521 -9.40 14.47 9.44
N VAL A 522 -8.10 14.26 9.61
CA VAL A 522 -7.44 13.04 9.10
C VAL A 522 -8.02 11.79 9.73
N PHE A 523 -8.23 11.80 11.05
CA PHE A 523 -8.83 10.67 11.74
C PHE A 523 -10.26 10.36 11.26
N MET A 524 -11.14 11.36 11.19
CA MET A 524 -12.54 11.14 10.81
C MET A 524 -12.68 10.58 9.39
N PHE A 525 -11.81 10.97 8.46
CA PHE A 525 -11.82 10.47 7.10
C PHE A 525 -11.19 9.08 6.96
N ILE A 526 -10.11 8.77 7.69
CA ILE A 526 -9.56 7.41 7.75
C ILE A 526 -10.58 6.44 8.36
N LEU A 527 -11.30 6.89 9.40
CA LEU A 527 -12.37 6.12 10.01
C LEU A 527 -13.53 5.91 9.03
N PHE A 528 -13.98 6.95 8.34
CA PHE A 528 -14.98 6.83 7.28
C PHE A 528 -14.55 5.85 6.19
N GLY A 529 -13.27 5.89 5.78
CA GLY A 529 -12.72 4.94 4.82
C GLY A 529 -12.75 3.49 5.30
N ALA A 530 -12.48 3.24 6.59
CA ALA A 530 -12.61 1.90 7.17
C ALA A 530 -14.07 1.38 7.13
N PHE A 531 -15.06 2.25 7.36
CA PHE A 531 -16.48 1.91 7.20
C PHE A 531 -16.85 1.63 5.74
N LEU A 532 -16.36 2.44 4.79
CA LEU A 532 -16.56 2.20 3.37
C LEU A 532 -16.02 0.83 2.96
N LEU A 533 -14.78 0.49 3.35
CA LEU A 533 -14.19 -0.81 3.05
C LEU A 533 -15.00 -1.96 3.66
N LYS A 534 -15.36 -1.87 4.96
CA LYS A 534 -16.13 -2.91 5.66
C LYS A 534 -17.58 -3.06 5.18
N SER A 535 -18.12 -2.06 4.46
CA SER A 535 -19.44 -2.15 3.80
C SER A 535 -19.41 -2.85 2.44
N GLY A 536 -18.24 -3.24 1.94
CA GLY A 536 -18.07 -3.86 0.62
C GLY A 536 -17.92 -2.87 -0.54
N ALA A 537 -17.68 -1.58 -0.26
CA ALA A 537 -17.48 -0.58 -1.30
C ALA A 537 -16.19 -0.80 -2.12
N GLY A 538 -15.16 -1.43 -1.52
CA GLY A 538 -13.91 -1.77 -2.20
C GLY A 538 -14.12 -2.74 -3.37
N ASP A 539 -14.88 -3.81 -3.14
CA ASP A 539 -15.22 -4.80 -4.17
C ASP A 539 -16.02 -4.16 -5.31
N PHE A 540 -16.99 -3.30 -4.96
CA PHE A 540 -17.76 -2.52 -5.93
C PHE A 540 -16.88 -1.66 -6.85
N ILE A 541 -15.88 -0.96 -6.29
CA ILE A 541 -14.95 -0.12 -7.06
C ILE A 541 -14.18 -0.96 -8.09
N VAL A 542 -13.68 -2.12 -7.68
CA VAL A 542 -12.94 -3.03 -8.57
C VAL A 542 -13.86 -3.58 -9.66
N ASP A 543 -15.06 -4.02 -9.30
CA ASP A 543 -16.01 -4.62 -10.25
C ASP A 543 -16.52 -3.60 -11.28
N VAL A 544 -16.85 -2.38 -10.85
CA VAL A 544 -17.19 -1.30 -11.79
C VAL A 544 -16.02 -1.00 -12.71
N SER A 545 -14.81 -0.95 -12.16
CA SER A 545 -13.60 -0.71 -12.96
C SER A 545 -13.42 -1.78 -14.02
N ARG A 546 -13.66 -3.07 -13.71
CA ARG A 546 -13.63 -4.18 -14.67
C ARG A 546 -14.69 -4.03 -15.77
N VAL A 547 -15.93 -3.69 -15.41
CA VAL A 547 -17.03 -3.52 -16.39
C VAL A 547 -16.73 -2.35 -17.34
N VAL A 548 -16.18 -1.26 -16.84
CA VAL A 548 -15.86 -0.08 -17.65
C VAL A 548 -14.61 -0.31 -18.51
N ALA A 549 -13.53 -0.85 -17.94
CA ALA A 549 -12.24 -0.96 -18.64
C ALA A 549 -12.04 -2.23 -19.45
N GLY A 550 -12.77 -3.33 -19.15
CA GLY A 550 -12.50 -4.65 -19.73
C GLY A 550 -12.55 -4.71 -21.26
N ARG A 551 -13.25 -3.77 -21.90
CA ARG A 551 -13.42 -3.69 -23.36
C ARG A 551 -12.33 -2.90 -24.10
N PHE A 552 -11.47 -2.18 -23.38
CA PHE A 552 -10.43 -1.35 -23.99
C PHE A 552 -9.13 -2.14 -24.19
N ILE A 553 -8.34 -1.75 -25.20
CA ILE A 553 -7.00 -2.30 -25.38
C ILE A 553 -6.12 -1.81 -24.24
N GLY A 554 -5.57 -2.75 -23.47
CA GLY A 554 -4.93 -2.47 -22.19
C GLY A 554 -5.91 -2.41 -21.01
N GLY A 555 -7.13 -2.95 -21.17
CA GLY A 555 -8.22 -2.94 -20.18
C GLY A 555 -7.76 -3.28 -18.76
N PRO A 556 -7.01 -4.37 -18.52
CA PRO A 556 -6.44 -4.69 -17.21
C PRO A 556 -5.64 -3.57 -16.55
N GLY A 557 -4.90 -2.78 -17.33
CA GLY A 557 -4.20 -1.61 -16.82
C GLY A 557 -5.17 -0.48 -16.47
N PHE A 558 -6.20 -0.22 -17.30
CA PHE A 558 -7.23 0.77 -16.97
C PHE A 558 -8.06 0.38 -15.73
N VAL A 559 -8.27 -0.92 -15.50
CA VAL A 559 -8.86 -1.42 -14.24
C VAL A 559 -7.99 -0.99 -13.06
N ALA A 560 -6.66 -1.14 -13.14
CA ALA A 560 -5.74 -0.67 -12.10
C ALA A 560 -5.84 0.86 -11.92
N VAL A 561 -5.81 1.63 -13.01
CA VAL A 561 -5.91 3.09 -12.98
C VAL A 561 -7.17 3.56 -12.25
N MET A 562 -8.33 2.99 -12.58
CA MET A 562 -9.62 3.41 -11.99
C MET A 562 -9.81 2.85 -10.58
N ALA A 563 -9.54 1.57 -10.36
CA ALA A 563 -9.78 0.93 -9.08
C ALA A 563 -8.86 1.50 -8.00
N SER A 564 -7.56 1.61 -8.29
CA SER A 564 -6.59 2.19 -7.37
C SER A 564 -6.78 3.71 -7.24
N GLY A 565 -7.20 4.39 -8.30
CA GLY A 565 -7.54 5.81 -8.22
C GLY A 565 -8.67 6.10 -7.23
N LEU A 566 -9.80 5.38 -7.38
CA LEU A 566 -10.96 5.52 -6.50
C LEU A 566 -10.67 5.04 -5.08
N THR A 567 -10.03 3.87 -4.92
CA THR A 567 -9.68 3.32 -3.60
C THR A 567 -8.65 4.20 -2.88
N GLY A 568 -7.74 4.82 -3.63
CA GLY A 568 -6.73 5.72 -3.09
C GLY A 568 -7.31 7.00 -2.51
N THR A 569 -8.44 7.48 -3.04
CA THR A 569 -9.17 8.61 -2.40
C THR A 569 -9.62 8.27 -0.99
N ILE A 570 -9.90 6.99 -0.72
CA ILE A 570 -10.42 6.52 0.57
C ILE A 570 -9.27 6.22 1.55
N SER A 571 -8.26 5.49 1.09
CA SER A 571 -7.19 5.01 1.99
C SER A 571 -6.21 6.11 2.41
N GLY A 572 -6.05 7.16 1.60
CA GLY A 572 -5.13 8.26 1.87
C GLY A 572 -3.65 7.85 1.94
N SER A 573 -3.30 6.62 1.52
CA SER A 573 -1.94 6.07 1.55
C SER A 573 -1.67 5.27 0.27
N ALA A 574 -0.74 5.76 -0.56
CA ALA A 574 -0.34 5.05 -1.78
C ALA A 574 0.20 3.64 -1.49
N VAL A 575 0.98 3.47 -0.43
CA VAL A 575 1.57 2.17 -0.05
C VAL A 575 0.48 1.17 0.34
N ALA A 576 -0.46 1.57 1.19
CA ALA A 576 -1.57 0.71 1.59
C ALA A 576 -2.51 0.39 0.42
N ASN A 577 -2.74 1.37 -0.45
CA ASN A 577 -3.53 1.17 -1.67
C ASN A 577 -2.87 0.18 -2.63
N THR A 578 -1.56 0.29 -2.84
CA THR A 578 -0.79 -0.66 -3.64
C THR A 578 -0.78 -2.05 -3.02
N ALA A 579 -0.66 -2.16 -1.70
CA ALA A 579 -0.69 -3.43 -0.99
C ALA A 579 -2.05 -4.13 -1.06
N SER A 580 -3.15 -3.38 -1.26
CA SER A 580 -4.50 -3.93 -1.33
C SER A 580 -4.94 -4.17 -2.77
N THR A 581 -5.12 -3.10 -3.55
CA THR A 581 -5.59 -3.21 -4.94
C THR A 581 -4.56 -3.90 -5.85
N GLY A 582 -3.26 -3.70 -5.58
CA GLY A 582 -2.16 -4.27 -6.37
C GLY A 582 -2.11 -5.79 -6.38
N VAL A 583 -2.55 -6.45 -5.30
CA VAL A 583 -2.63 -7.92 -5.21
C VAL A 583 -3.57 -8.49 -6.28
N ILE A 584 -4.56 -7.71 -6.71
CA ILE A 584 -5.53 -8.10 -7.73
C ILE A 584 -5.11 -7.57 -9.11
N THR A 585 -4.76 -6.29 -9.20
CA THR A 585 -4.56 -5.60 -10.48
C THR A 585 -3.23 -5.95 -11.15
N ILE A 586 -2.16 -6.18 -10.37
CA ILE A 586 -0.84 -6.51 -10.92
C ILE A 586 -0.85 -7.89 -11.58
N PRO A 587 -1.38 -8.97 -10.96
CA PRO A 587 -1.52 -10.26 -11.63
C PRO A 587 -2.41 -10.18 -12.88
N LEU A 588 -3.51 -9.41 -12.83
CA LEU A 588 -4.40 -9.21 -13.97
C LEU A 588 -3.66 -8.61 -15.17
N MET A 589 -2.86 -7.54 -14.95
CA MET A 589 -2.02 -6.94 -15.98
C MET A 589 -0.94 -7.92 -16.51
N LYS A 590 -0.28 -8.67 -15.62
CA LYS A 590 0.72 -9.68 -16.00
C LYS A 590 0.11 -10.74 -16.91
N ARG A 591 -1.07 -11.27 -16.57
CA ARG A 591 -1.80 -12.27 -17.38
C ARG A 591 -2.19 -11.74 -18.77
N ALA A 592 -2.47 -10.44 -18.86
CA ALA A 592 -2.80 -9.78 -20.11
C ALA A 592 -1.60 -9.49 -21.02
N GLY A 593 -0.36 -9.73 -20.54
CA GLY A 593 0.87 -9.56 -21.31
C GLY A 593 1.66 -8.27 -21.03
N PHE A 594 1.34 -7.54 -19.95
CA PHE A 594 2.17 -6.39 -19.53
C PHE A 594 3.47 -6.86 -18.84
N PRO A 595 4.61 -6.18 -19.05
CA PRO A 595 5.84 -6.49 -18.31
C PRO A 595 5.66 -6.32 -16.79
N LYS A 596 6.22 -7.25 -15.99
CA LYS A 596 6.09 -7.25 -14.51
C LYS A 596 6.40 -5.90 -13.86
N HIS A 597 7.53 -5.30 -14.20
CA HIS A 597 7.97 -4.01 -13.66
C HIS A 597 7.06 -2.84 -14.10
N PHE A 598 6.46 -2.93 -15.29
CA PHE A 598 5.50 -1.93 -15.76
C PHE A 598 4.16 -2.08 -15.04
N ALA A 599 3.66 -3.32 -14.87
CA ALA A 599 2.44 -3.58 -14.10
C ALA A 599 2.56 -3.05 -12.66
N GLY A 600 3.67 -3.33 -11.98
CA GLY A 600 3.94 -2.74 -10.66
C GLY A 600 4.08 -1.21 -10.70
N GLY A 601 4.69 -0.66 -11.76
CA GLY A 601 4.82 0.79 -11.93
C GLY A 601 3.50 1.52 -12.14
N VAL A 602 2.59 0.95 -12.94
CA VAL A 602 1.23 1.48 -13.16
C VAL A 602 0.43 1.46 -11.87
N GLU A 603 0.49 0.37 -11.12
CA GLU A 603 -0.20 0.25 -9.83
C GLU A 603 0.28 1.32 -8.85
N ALA A 604 1.60 1.43 -8.65
CA ALA A 604 2.18 2.44 -7.76
C ALA A 604 1.83 3.88 -8.19
N ALA A 605 1.88 4.17 -9.49
CA ALA A 605 1.50 5.49 -10.01
C ALA A 605 0.00 5.79 -9.82
N SER A 606 -0.88 4.82 -10.09
CA SER A 606 -2.33 4.95 -9.91
C SER A 606 -2.68 5.13 -8.43
N SER A 607 -2.04 4.34 -7.57
CA SER A 607 -2.17 4.42 -6.12
C SER A 607 -1.72 5.78 -5.57
N THR A 608 -0.64 6.34 -6.12
CA THR A 608 -0.14 7.67 -5.78
C THR A 608 -1.11 8.78 -6.21
N GLY A 609 -1.66 8.68 -7.43
CA GLY A 609 -2.69 9.60 -7.92
C GLY A 609 -3.97 9.62 -7.09
N GLY A 610 -4.30 8.52 -6.42
CA GLY A 610 -5.51 8.44 -5.59
C GLY A 610 -5.51 9.47 -4.46
N GLN A 611 -4.34 9.87 -3.98
CA GLN A 611 -4.20 10.94 -2.98
C GLN A 611 -4.45 12.35 -3.55
N LEU A 612 -4.46 12.50 -4.88
CA LEU A 612 -4.76 13.77 -5.56
C LEU A 612 -6.24 13.88 -5.97
N MET A 613 -6.97 12.76 -5.99
CA MET A 613 -8.29 12.68 -6.58
C MET A 613 -9.40 13.07 -5.57
N PRO A 614 -10.26 14.05 -5.91
CA PRO A 614 -11.53 14.32 -5.23
C PRO A 614 -12.44 13.08 -5.10
N PRO A 615 -13.34 13.01 -4.11
CA PRO A 615 -13.78 14.09 -3.20
C PRO A 615 -13.11 14.09 -1.81
N ILE A 616 -12.41 13.01 -1.45
CA ILE A 616 -11.75 12.88 -0.15
C ILE A 616 -10.30 13.34 -0.22
N MET A 617 -9.60 13.05 -1.33
CA MET A 617 -8.18 13.33 -1.52
C MET A 617 -7.32 12.72 -0.37
N GLY A 618 -6.00 12.83 -0.46
CA GLY A 618 -5.11 12.44 0.62
C GLY A 618 -5.25 13.38 1.82
N ALA A 619 -4.81 12.92 3.00
CA ALA A 619 -4.81 13.71 4.24
C ALA A 619 -4.12 15.10 4.09
N GLY A 620 -3.19 15.24 3.15
CA GLY A 620 -2.52 16.52 2.85
C GLY A 620 -3.45 17.63 2.35
N ALA A 621 -4.60 17.32 1.72
CA ALA A 621 -5.56 18.35 1.32
C ALA A 621 -6.21 19.05 2.53
N PHE A 622 -6.47 18.31 3.62
CA PHE A 622 -6.96 18.89 4.87
C PHE A 622 -5.89 19.72 5.58
N VAL A 623 -4.63 19.25 5.55
CA VAL A 623 -3.50 20.04 6.05
C VAL A 623 -3.40 21.34 5.28
N MET A 624 -3.52 21.30 3.95
CA MET A 624 -3.49 22.49 3.11
C MET A 624 -4.61 23.47 3.46
N ALA A 625 -5.86 23.01 3.55
CA ALA A 625 -6.97 23.85 4.00
C ALA A 625 -6.66 24.53 5.35
N SER A 626 -6.09 23.78 6.31
CA SER A 626 -5.75 24.34 7.62
C SER A 626 -4.54 25.28 7.61
N PHE A 627 -3.56 25.12 6.72
CA PHE A 627 -2.40 26.01 6.64
C PHE A 627 -2.72 27.28 5.86
N THR A 628 -3.41 27.14 4.73
CA THR A 628 -3.75 28.26 3.85
C THR A 628 -4.98 29.03 4.31
N GLN A 629 -5.78 28.44 5.21
CA GLN A 629 -7.11 28.93 5.58
C GLN A 629 -8.08 28.99 4.38
N ILE A 630 -7.77 28.27 3.30
CA ILE A 630 -8.63 28.16 2.13
C ILE A 630 -9.69 27.09 2.39
N PRO A 631 -10.98 27.37 2.11
CA PRO A 631 -12.04 26.38 2.26
C PRO A 631 -11.72 25.08 1.50
N TYR A 632 -11.87 23.96 2.18
CA TYR A 632 -11.63 22.63 1.59
C TYR A 632 -12.46 22.39 0.31
N THR A 633 -13.68 22.93 0.25
CA THR A 633 -14.53 22.86 -0.95
C THR A 633 -13.90 23.51 -2.17
N THR A 634 -13.21 24.65 -1.99
CA THR A 634 -12.47 25.32 -3.06
C THR A 634 -11.33 24.43 -3.55
N ILE A 635 -10.53 23.92 -2.61
CA ILE A 635 -9.39 23.01 -2.88
C ILE A 635 -9.83 21.80 -3.71
N VAL A 636 -10.89 21.12 -3.28
CA VAL A 636 -11.42 19.93 -3.97
C VAL A 636 -11.93 20.28 -5.36
N THR A 637 -12.67 21.38 -5.49
CA THR A 637 -13.32 21.77 -6.75
C THR A 637 -12.30 22.05 -7.84
N VAL A 638 -11.27 22.85 -7.54
CA VAL A 638 -10.22 23.18 -8.52
C VAL A 638 -9.31 21.99 -8.83
N SER A 639 -9.26 20.98 -7.95
CA SER A 639 -8.43 19.77 -8.13
C SER A 639 -9.04 18.72 -9.07
N ILE A 640 -10.31 18.84 -9.48
CA ILE A 640 -11.00 17.85 -10.33
C ILE A 640 -10.31 17.70 -11.69
N LEU A 641 -10.15 18.79 -12.45
CA LEU A 641 -9.54 18.75 -13.78
C LEU A 641 -8.07 18.30 -13.73
N PRO A 642 -7.22 18.83 -12.82
CA PRO A 642 -5.87 18.34 -12.66
C PRO A 642 -5.78 16.85 -12.33
N ALA A 643 -6.60 16.34 -11.41
CA ALA A 643 -6.63 14.92 -11.06
C ALA A 643 -6.99 14.06 -12.29
N ILE A 644 -7.99 14.46 -13.07
CA ILE A 644 -8.34 13.77 -14.31
C ILE A 644 -7.17 13.77 -15.30
N LEU A 645 -6.44 14.88 -15.47
CA LEU A 645 -5.24 14.91 -16.32
C LEU A 645 -4.14 13.95 -15.85
N TYR A 646 -3.95 13.83 -14.53
CA TYR A 646 -2.99 12.87 -13.98
C TYR A 646 -3.37 11.42 -14.34
N PHE A 647 -4.60 11.02 -14.06
CA PHE A 647 -5.05 9.65 -14.37
C PHE A 647 -5.13 9.39 -15.88
N ALA A 648 -5.47 10.40 -16.67
CA ALA A 648 -5.38 10.32 -18.13
C ALA A 648 -3.94 10.04 -18.58
N THR A 649 -2.95 10.71 -17.98
CA THR A 649 -1.52 10.48 -18.26
C THR A 649 -1.11 9.04 -17.97
N VAL A 650 -1.47 8.51 -16.80
CA VAL A 650 -1.24 7.10 -16.45
C VAL A 650 -1.92 6.16 -17.46
N GLY A 651 -3.17 6.46 -17.82
CA GLY A 651 -3.93 5.73 -18.84
C GLY A 651 -3.29 5.77 -20.23
N PHE A 652 -2.68 6.88 -20.63
CA PHE A 652 -1.93 6.99 -21.89
C PHE A 652 -0.72 6.05 -21.89
N PHE A 653 0.05 6.00 -20.79
CA PHE A 653 1.15 5.04 -20.66
C PHE A 653 0.65 3.59 -20.75
N VAL A 654 -0.46 3.25 -20.09
CA VAL A 654 -1.09 1.93 -20.18
C VAL A 654 -1.45 1.59 -21.62
N ARG A 655 -2.13 2.50 -22.33
CA ARG A 655 -2.55 2.30 -23.72
C ARG A 655 -1.35 2.09 -24.66
N ILE A 656 -0.32 2.92 -24.51
CA ILE A 656 0.90 2.87 -25.32
C ILE A 656 1.68 1.57 -25.04
N GLU A 657 1.86 1.20 -23.78
CA GLU A 657 2.57 -0.02 -23.43
C GLU A 657 1.80 -1.27 -23.86
N ALA A 658 0.46 -1.26 -23.77
CA ALA A 658 -0.37 -2.35 -24.28
C ALA A 658 -0.14 -2.59 -25.79
N LYS A 659 0.01 -1.51 -26.58
CA LYS A 659 0.37 -1.62 -28.00
C LYS A 659 1.81 -2.07 -28.22
N ARG A 660 2.73 -1.65 -27.35
CA ARG A 660 4.15 -2.01 -27.45
C ARG A 660 4.40 -3.48 -27.09
N SER A 661 3.72 -4.00 -26.08
CA SER A 661 3.88 -5.37 -25.58
C SER A 661 2.87 -6.36 -26.18
N ASN A 662 2.00 -5.90 -27.10
CA ASN A 662 0.88 -6.68 -27.64
C ASN A 662 -0.04 -7.27 -26.53
N ALA A 663 -0.24 -6.53 -25.44
CA ALA A 663 -1.12 -6.95 -24.37
C ALA A 663 -2.58 -6.99 -24.87
N THR A 664 -3.23 -8.15 -24.74
CA THR A 664 -4.62 -8.35 -25.18
C THR A 664 -5.60 -7.97 -24.08
N ALA A 665 -6.83 -7.65 -24.46
CA ALA A 665 -7.92 -7.61 -23.49
C ALA A 665 -8.12 -9.03 -22.93
N LEU A 666 -8.34 -9.15 -21.62
CA LEU A 666 -8.89 -10.38 -21.05
C LEU A 666 -10.37 -10.38 -21.44
N ALA A 667 -10.72 -11.14 -22.47
CA ALA A 667 -12.10 -11.35 -22.85
C ALA A 667 -12.77 -12.23 -21.78
N GLU A 668 -13.33 -11.62 -20.74
CA GLU A 668 -14.39 -12.26 -19.96
C GLU A 668 -15.72 -11.92 -20.65
N GLU A 669 -16.17 -12.78 -21.55
CA GLU A 669 -17.46 -12.63 -22.24
C GLU A 669 -18.66 -12.84 -21.29
N ASP A 670 -18.45 -13.36 -20.08
CA ASP A 670 -19.50 -13.72 -19.09
C ASP A 670 -19.42 -12.93 -17.76
N GLY A 671 -18.95 -11.68 -17.78
CA GLY A 671 -18.93 -10.82 -16.57
C GLY A 671 -20.32 -10.26 -16.19
N PRO A 672 -20.57 -9.95 -14.89
CA PRO A 672 -21.83 -9.37 -14.45
C PRO A 672 -22.07 -7.99 -15.10
N GLY A 673 -23.32 -7.68 -15.43
CA GLY A 673 -23.68 -6.39 -16.04
C GLY A 673 -23.50 -5.21 -15.08
N PHE A 674 -23.28 -4.00 -15.61
CA PHE A 674 -23.11 -2.77 -14.80
C PHE A 674 -24.20 -2.59 -13.73
N TRP A 675 -25.46 -2.78 -14.10
CA TRP A 675 -26.59 -2.62 -13.17
C TRP A 675 -26.64 -3.67 -12.06
N GLU A 676 -26.12 -4.87 -12.32
CA GLU A 676 -26.00 -5.92 -11.31
C GLU A 676 -24.92 -5.54 -10.29
N VAL A 677 -23.74 -5.14 -10.76
CA VAL A 677 -22.65 -4.64 -9.91
C VAL A 677 -23.12 -3.45 -9.06
N PHE A 678 -23.82 -2.49 -9.69
CA PHE A 678 -24.36 -1.33 -8.99
C PHE A 678 -25.36 -1.71 -7.89
N ARG A 679 -26.28 -2.64 -8.14
CA ARG A 679 -27.24 -3.08 -7.10
C ARG A 679 -26.56 -3.85 -5.98
N ARG A 680 -25.51 -4.63 -6.27
CA ARG A 680 -24.79 -5.44 -5.28
C ARG A 680 -23.92 -4.62 -4.35
N GLY A 681 -23.31 -3.52 -4.81
CA GLY A 681 -22.33 -2.77 -4.00
C GLY A 681 -22.29 -1.25 -4.18
N GLY A 682 -23.14 -0.68 -5.04
CA GLY A 682 -23.16 0.76 -5.31
C GLY A 682 -23.69 1.64 -4.18
N PRO A 683 -24.82 1.32 -3.50
CA PRO A 683 -25.39 2.18 -2.46
C PRO A 683 -24.43 2.55 -1.32
N PRO A 684 -23.63 1.61 -0.75
CA PRO A 684 -22.68 1.90 0.33
C PRO A 684 -21.53 2.82 -0.08
N PHE A 685 -21.26 2.98 -1.37
CA PHE A 685 -20.26 3.92 -1.86
C PHE A 685 -20.90 5.28 -2.24
N ILE A 686 -21.92 5.28 -3.09
CA ILE A 686 -22.47 6.50 -3.70
C ILE A 686 -23.24 7.34 -2.69
N LEU A 687 -24.06 6.74 -1.83
CA LEU A 687 -24.89 7.51 -0.89
C LEU A 687 -24.06 8.24 0.17
N PRO A 688 -23.08 7.60 0.84
CA PRO A 688 -22.25 8.28 1.83
C PRO A 688 -21.36 9.37 1.22
N VAL A 689 -20.73 9.09 0.08
CA VAL A 689 -19.87 10.06 -0.62
C VAL A 689 -20.71 11.23 -1.15
N GLY A 690 -21.88 10.96 -1.73
CA GLY A 690 -22.80 12.00 -2.18
C GLY A 690 -23.31 12.89 -1.05
N LEU A 691 -23.66 12.31 0.11
CA LEU A 691 -24.03 13.07 1.30
C LEU A 691 -22.86 13.92 1.81
N LEU A 692 -21.66 13.35 1.87
CA LEU A 692 -20.45 14.04 2.32
C LEU A 692 -20.20 15.29 1.47
N ILE A 693 -20.21 15.15 0.14
CA ILE A 693 -20.05 16.27 -0.79
C ILE A 693 -21.19 17.28 -0.61
N GLY A 694 -22.43 16.81 -0.53
CA GLY A 694 -23.60 17.69 -0.35
C GLY A 694 -23.53 18.54 0.93
N LEU A 695 -23.10 17.95 2.05
CA LEU A 695 -22.92 18.65 3.32
C LEU A 695 -21.79 19.69 3.25
N LEU A 696 -20.67 19.35 2.61
CA LEU A 696 -19.56 20.28 2.38
C LEU A 696 -19.99 21.47 1.52
N VAL A 697 -20.71 21.23 0.42
CA VAL A 697 -21.24 22.28 -0.46
C VAL A 697 -22.25 23.16 0.28
N TYR A 698 -23.04 22.59 1.20
CA TYR A 698 -23.96 23.35 2.06
C TYR A 698 -23.23 24.17 3.16
N GLY A 699 -21.92 23.99 3.34
CA GLY A 699 -21.10 24.74 4.29
C GLY A 699 -20.93 24.08 5.66
N TYR A 700 -21.24 22.79 5.82
CA TYR A 700 -20.88 22.05 7.03
C TYR A 700 -19.38 21.76 7.09
N THR A 701 -18.85 21.59 8.32
CA THR A 701 -17.45 21.27 8.51
C THR A 701 -17.13 19.84 8.02
N PRO A 702 -15.90 19.58 7.52
CA PRO A 702 -15.54 18.26 7.00
C PRO A 702 -15.67 17.12 8.02
N THR A 703 -15.38 17.38 9.30
CA THR A 703 -15.54 16.39 10.38
C THR A 703 -16.99 15.98 10.58
N TYR A 704 -17.91 16.96 10.53
CA TYR A 704 -19.35 16.74 10.65
C TYR A 704 -19.88 15.96 9.45
N ALA A 705 -19.43 16.32 8.24
CA ALA A 705 -19.78 15.61 7.00
C ALA A 705 -19.32 14.14 7.03
N ALA A 706 -18.09 13.86 7.47
CA ALA A 706 -17.57 12.51 7.63
C ALA A 706 -18.35 11.68 8.67
N GLY A 707 -18.72 12.29 9.81
CA GLY A 707 -19.53 11.64 10.84
C GLY A 707 -20.89 11.16 10.32
N PHE A 708 -21.61 11.98 9.55
CA PHE A 708 -22.85 11.56 8.91
C PHE A 708 -22.64 10.55 7.78
N ALA A 709 -21.57 10.70 7.01
CA ALA A 709 -21.23 9.74 5.96
C ALA A 709 -20.99 8.33 6.53
N ILE A 710 -20.36 8.21 7.71
CA ILE A 710 -20.24 6.92 8.43
C ILE A 710 -21.61 6.31 8.72
N LEU A 711 -22.55 7.10 9.27
CA LEU A 711 -23.91 6.61 9.56
C LEU A 711 -24.66 6.20 8.28
N THR A 712 -24.52 7.00 7.22
CA THR A 712 -25.11 6.68 5.92
C THR A 712 -24.48 5.44 5.30
N CYS A 713 -23.18 5.19 5.51
CA CYS A 713 -22.50 3.99 5.05
C CYS A 713 -23.07 2.74 5.71
N ILE A 714 -23.28 2.78 7.03
CA ILE A 714 -23.92 1.69 7.78
C ILE A 714 -25.34 1.45 7.25
N ALA A 715 -26.16 2.50 7.14
CA ALA A 715 -27.54 2.38 6.68
C ALA A 715 -27.63 1.88 5.22
N ALA A 716 -26.77 2.38 4.34
CA ALA A 716 -26.72 1.99 2.93
C ALA A 716 -26.23 0.55 2.74
N SER A 717 -25.35 0.05 3.62
CA SER A 717 -24.91 -1.36 3.62
C SER A 717 -26.09 -2.34 3.74
N TRP A 718 -27.16 -1.96 4.43
CA TRP A 718 -28.34 -2.81 4.63
C TRP A 718 -29.15 -3.05 3.33
N LEU A 719 -28.94 -2.21 2.32
CA LEU A 719 -29.53 -2.35 0.98
C LEU A 719 -28.76 -3.35 0.10
N THR A 720 -27.63 -3.85 0.58
CA THR A 720 -26.75 -4.76 -0.17
C THR A 720 -26.60 -6.11 0.56
N PRO A 721 -26.03 -7.14 -0.09
CA PRO A 721 -25.68 -8.39 0.58
C PRO A 721 -24.67 -8.20 1.73
N ASN A 722 -23.80 -7.18 1.65
CA ASN A 722 -22.74 -6.88 2.63
C ASN A 722 -23.26 -6.03 3.81
N ARG A 723 -24.28 -6.51 4.51
CA ARG A 723 -24.90 -5.75 5.62
C ARG A 723 -23.93 -5.59 6.79
N MET A 724 -23.80 -4.37 7.30
CA MET A 724 -23.04 -4.08 8.52
C MET A 724 -23.89 -4.31 9.77
N GLY A 725 -23.67 -5.45 10.43
CA GLY A 725 -24.15 -5.71 11.80
C GLY A 725 -23.21 -5.15 12.87
N PRO A 726 -23.52 -5.33 14.17
CA PRO A 726 -22.71 -4.80 15.28
C PRO A 726 -21.24 -5.22 15.23
N VAL A 727 -20.96 -6.47 14.82
CA VAL A 727 -19.59 -7.00 14.72
C VAL A 727 -18.80 -6.25 13.64
N LYS A 728 -19.32 -6.14 12.41
CA LYS A 728 -18.66 -5.40 11.32
C LYS A 728 -18.48 -3.91 11.64
N ILE A 729 -19.38 -3.32 12.44
CA ILE A 729 -19.23 -1.93 12.93
C ILE A 729 -18.07 -1.83 13.92
N ILE A 730 -17.97 -2.74 14.89
CA ILE A 730 -16.86 -2.79 15.85
C ILE A 730 -15.53 -3.00 15.12
N GLU A 731 -15.49 -3.91 14.15
CA GLU A 731 -14.33 -4.13 13.30
C GLU A 731 -13.96 -2.89 12.48
N ALA A 732 -14.93 -2.15 11.95
CA ALA A 732 -14.67 -0.91 11.21
C ALA A 732 -14.09 0.18 12.13
N LEU A 733 -14.60 0.29 13.37
CA LEU A 733 -14.07 1.22 14.37
C LEU A 733 -12.63 0.89 14.74
N GLU A 734 -12.32 -0.39 14.97
CA GLU A 734 -10.98 -0.86 15.27
C GLU A 734 -10.03 -0.67 14.09
N LEU A 735 -10.46 -1.04 12.88
CA LEU A 735 -9.67 -0.89 11.66
C LEU A 735 -9.32 0.59 11.40
N GLY A 736 -10.28 1.49 11.60
CA GLY A 736 -10.03 2.93 11.49
C GLY A 736 -8.98 3.44 12.48
N ALA A 737 -9.05 2.99 13.74
CA ALA A 737 -8.04 3.32 14.74
C ALA A 737 -6.67 2.71 14.40
N ARG A 738 -6.63 1.45 13.98
CA ARG A 738 -5.39 0.76 13.60
C ARG A 738 -4.69 1.44 12.43
N ASN A 739 -5.45 1.83 11.40
CA ASN A 739 -4.91 2.55 10.23
C ASN A 739 -4.40 3.95 10.58
N MET A 740 -4.82 4.52 11.71
CA MET A 740 -4.35 5.82 12.18
C MET A 740 -3.04 5.76 12.97
N ILE A 741 -2.62 4.61 13.53
CA ILE A 741 -1.47 4.53 14.44
C ILE A 741 -0.22 5.25 13.89
N MET A 742 0.17 4.93 12.66
CA MET A 742 1.32 5.54 11.99
C MET A 742 1.14 7.06 11.84
N THR A 743 0.04 7.48 11.21
CA THR A 743 -0.22 8.88 10.89
C THR A 743 -0.39 9.74 12.15
N GLY A 744 -1.10 9.23 13.16
CA GLY A 744 -1.37 9.95 14.41
C GLY A 744 -0.11 10.27 15.21
N ILE A 745 0.77 9.28 15.38
CA ILE A 745 2.03 9.46 16.11
C ILE A 745 3.02 10.30 15.29
N LEU A 746 3.10 10.03 13.99
CA LEU A 746 3.99 10.75 13.08
C LEU A 746 3.68 12.24 13.04
N LEU A 747 2.41 12.63 12.88
CA LEU A 747 2.04 14.04 12.76
C LEU A 747 2.34 14.82 14.06
N CYS A 748 2.17 14.21 15.24
CA CYS A 748 2.66 14.79 16.48
C CYS A 748 4.19 15.01 16.47
N GLY A 749 4.96 14.03 15.97
CA GLY A 749 6.42 14.15 15.84
C GLY A 749 6.86 15.22 14.83
N VAL A 750 6.18 15.31 13.69
CA VAL A 750 6.43 16.34 12.67
C VAL A 750 6.17 17.75 13.22
N GLY A 751 5.23 17.89 14.17
CA GLY A 751 5.07 19.12 14.97
C GLY A 751 6.40 19.62 15.52
N LEU A 752 7.20 18.76 16.16
CA LEU A 752 8.51 19.16 16.70
C LEU A 752 9.48 19.68 15.63
N ILE A 753 9.44 19.12 14.42
CA ILE A 753 10.27 19.58 13.29
C ILE A 753 9.81 20.98 12.83
N VAL A 754 8.50 21.16 12.63
CA VAL A 754 7.94 22.45 12.19
C VAL A 754 8.14 23.52 13.25
N ASN A 755 8.00 23.20 14.54
CA ASN A 755 8.32 24.10 15.64
C ASN A 755 9.73 24.69 15.52
N VAL A 756 10.71 23.84 15.20
CA VAL A 756 12.11 24.25 14.99
C VAL A 756 12.24 25.11 13.74
N ILE A 757 11.64 24.71 12.63
CA ILE A 757 11.68 25.45 11.36
C ILE A 757 11.13 26.87 11.54
N THR A 758 9.97 27.01 12.18
CA THR A 758 9.34 28.31 12.48
C THR A 758 10.19 29.11 13.46
N THR A 759 10.65 28.48 14.56
CA THR A 759 11.41 29.18 15.61
C THR A 759 12.74 29.72 15.12
N ALA A 760 13.44 28.97 14.26
CA ALA A 760 14.72 29.39 13.71
C ALA A 760 14.61 30.24 12.43
N GLY A 761 13.41 30.47 11.89
CA GLY A 761 13.22 31.21 10.64
C GLY A 761 13.77 30.50 9.40
N ILE A 762 13.90 29.16 9.45
CA ILE A 762 14.50 28.38 8.36
C ILE A 762 13.63 28.45 7.10
N GLY A 763 12.30 28.47 7.24
CA GLY A 763 11.38 28.53 6.09
C GLY A 763 11.57 29.78 5.23
N ASN A 764 11.68 30.95 5.87
CA ASN A 764 11.95 32.21 5.16
C ASN A 764 13.32 32.18 4.48
N THR A 765 14.33 31.65 5.18
CA THR A 765 15.70 31.51 4.65
C THR A 765 15.73 30.62 3.41
N PHE A 766 15.09 29.45 3.47
CA PHE A 766 14.98 28.53 2.35
C PHE A 766 14.22 29.16 1.17
N SER A 767 13.16 29.91 1.47
CA SER A 767 12.37 30.59 0.44
C SER A 767 13.19 31.65 -0.31
N LEU A 768 13.95 32.48 0.43
CA LEU A 768 14.87 33.46 -0.17
C LEU A 768 15.98 32.79 -0.98
N MET A 769 16.53 31.68 -0.50
CA MET A 769 17.55 30.93 -1.24
C MET A 769 17.01 30.36 -2.55
N ILE A 770 15.80 29.79 -2.56
CA ILE A 770 15.16 29.33 -3.79
C ILE A 770 14.97 30.50 -4.74
N ALA A 771 14.45 31.63 -4.27
CA ALA A 771 14.25 32.82 -5.09
C ALA A 771 15.58 33.30 -5.71
N GLN A 772 16.64 33.43 -4.90
CA GLN A 772 17.97 33.87 -5.35
C GLN A 772 18.62 32.89 -6.33
N TRP A 773 18.60 31.59 -6.05
CA TRP A 773 19.18 30.58 -6.94
C TRP A 773 18.38 30.40 -8.22
N SER A 774 17.08 30.70 -8.17
CA SER A 774 16.22 30.67 -9.35
C SER A 774 16.40 31.89 -10.25
N ASP A 775 16.97 32.99 -9.75
CA ASP A 775 17.14 34.27 -10.46
C ASP A 775 15.82 34.73 -11.13
N GLY A 776 14.71 34.64 -10.39
CA GLY A 776 13.37 34.95 -10.89
C GLY A 776 12.75 33.90 -11.82
N SER A 777 13.49 32.84 -12.20
CA SER A 777 12.99 31.78 -13.07
C SER A 777 12.12 30.77 -12.31
N MET A 778 10.80 30.84 -12.53
CA MET A 778 9.84 29.87 -11.99
C MET A 778 10.20 28.41 -12.36
N LEU A 779 10.74 28.15 -13.55
CA LEU A 779 11.13 26.79 -13.96
C LEU A 779 12.29 26.24 -13.11
N ILE A 780 13.29 27.07 -12.85
CA ILE A 780 14.43 26.69 -11.99
C ILE A 780 13.95 26.50 -10.55
N ALA A 781 13.10 27.40 -10.04
CA ALA A 781 12.51 27.26 -8.71
C ALA A 781 11.75 25.94 -8.55
N LEU A 782 10.91 25.56 -9.52
CA LEU A 782 10.19 24.28 -9.51
C LEU A 782 11.15 23.08 -9.54
N ALA A 783 12.24 23.15 -10.30
CA ALA A 783 13.26 22.10 -10.32
C ALA A 783 13.97 21.98 -8.96
N LEU A 784 14.33 23.10 -8.33
CA LEU A 784 14.94 23.12 -6.99
C LEU A 784 13.98 22.56 -5.93
N VAL A 785 12.70 22.92 -6.00
CA VAL A 785 11.67 22.41 -5.10
C VAL A 785 11.41 20.91 -5.33
N ALA A 786 11.41 20.43 -6.57
CA ALA A 786 11.29 19.00 -6.87
C ALA A 786 12.52 18.20 -6.37
N LEU A 787 13.73 18.77 -6.46
CA LEU A 787 14.92 18.16 -5.86
C LEU A 787 14.84 18.15 -4.33
N ALA A 788 14.39 19.25 -3.73
CA ALA A 788 14.14 19.32 -2.29
C ALA A 788 13.07 18.32 -1.86
N SER A 789 12.01 18.12 -2.65
CA SER A 789 10.95 17.13 -2.37
C SER A 789 11.47 15.71 -2.41
N LEU A 790 12.41 15.39 -3.31
CA LEU A 790 13.04 14.09 -3.38
C LEU A 790 13.90 13.80 -2.14
N VAL A 791 14.69 14.79 -1.70
CA VAL A 791 15.60 14.63 -0.55
C VAL A 791 14.82 14.63 0.77
N LEU A 792 13.96 15.62 0.97
CA LEU A 792 13.18 15.75 2.20
C LEU A 792 12.09 14.68 2.27
N GLY A 793 11.46 14.35 1.14
CA GLY A 793 10.42 13.32 1.07
C GLY A 793 10.93 11.89 1.21
N MET A 794 12.26 11.67 1.23
CA MET A 794 12.85 10.36 1.44
C MET A 794 12.43 9.79 2.80
N GLY A 795 11.55 8.79 2.77
CA GLY A 795 11.05 8.10 3.97
C GLY A 795 10.03 8.88 4.79
N LEU A 796 9.53 10.01 4.27
CA LEU A 796 8.35 10.69 4.83
C LEU A 796 7.09 10.18 4.13
N PRO A 797 6.04 9.82 4.87
CA PRO A 797 4.69 9.76 4.31
C PRO A 797 4.32 11.10 3.68
N VAL A 798 3.54 11.05 2.61
CA VAL A 798 3.14 12.21 1.79
C VAL A 798 2.68 13.40 2.61
N THR A 799 1.80 13.18 3.59
CA THR A 799 1.27 14.25 4.43
C THR A 799 2.39 14.98 5.20
N ALA A 800 3.36 14.23 5.72
CA ALA A 800 4.52 14.79 6.41
C ALA A 800 5.47 15.50 5.43
N ALA A 801 5.71 14.92 4.25
CA ALA A 801 6.50 15.55 3.20
C ALA A 801 5.88 16.89 2.76
N TYR A 802 4.57 16.92 2.54
CA TYR A 802 3.82 18.13 2.22
C TYR A 802 3.94 19.18 3.33
N ILE A 803 3.80 18.80 4.61
CA ILE A 803 3.93 19.74 5.73
C ILE A 803 5.31 20.41 5.70
N VAL A 804 6.38 19.62 5.64
CA VAL A 804 7.75 20.14 5.67
C VAL A 804 8.03 21.02 4.44
N LEU A 805 7.71 20.54 3.22
CA LEU A 805 7.93 21.34 2.02
C LEU A 805 7.02 22.57 1.95
N GLY A 806 5.78 22.47 2.42
CA GLY A 806 4.82 23.56 2.42
C GLY A 806 5.32 24.72 3.27
N THR A 807 5.88 24.43 4.44
CA THR A 807 6.50 25.44 5.31
C THR A 807 7.80 26.02 4.72
N LEU A 808 8.59 25.23 4.00
CA LEU A 808 9.90 25.66 3.50
C LEU A 808 9.87 26.35 2.13
N SER A 809 8.96 25.94 1.24
CA SER A 809 9.06 26.24 -0.20
C SER A 809 7.82 26.90 -0.81
N ALA A 810 6.62 26.73 -0.21
CA ALA A 810 5.43 27.37 -0.73
C ALA A 810 5.51 28.92 -0.74
N PRO A 811 6.10 29.60 0.27
CA PRO A 811 6.24 31.05 0.23
C PRO A 811 7.05 31.54 -0.98
N ALA A 812 8.15 30.87 -1.33
CA ALA A 812 8.95 31.21 -2.51
C ALA A 812 8.16 31.07 -3.81
N LEU A 813 7.42 29.98 -3.97
CA LEU A 813 6.60 29.79 -5.17
C LEU A 813 5.46 30.81 -5.24
N ASN A 814 4.82 31.12 -4.12
CA ASN A 814 3.77 32.15 -4.06
C ASN A 814 4.33 33.52 -4.48
N GLN A 815 5.50 33.89 -3.96
CA GLN A 815 6.17 35.13 -4.35
C GLN A 815 6.47 35.18 -5.85
N LEU A 816 7.08 34.13 -6.41
CA LEU A 816 7.41 34.08 -7.84
C LEU A 816 6.16 34.12 -8.75
N ILE A 817 5.04 33.51 -8.32
CA ILE A 817 3.76 33.58 -9.06
C ILE A 817 3.25 35.03 -9.08
N LEU A 818 3.16 35.68 -7.92
CA LEU A 818 2.67 37.06 -7.81
C LEU A 818 3.58 38.06 -8.54
N GLU A 819 4.89 37.83 -8.49
CA GLU A 819 5.87 38.64 -9.19
C GLU A 819 5.69 38.55 -10.71
N GLY A 820 5.52 37.33 -11.25
CA GLY A 820 5.20 37.12 -12.66
C GLY A 820 3.92 37.83 -13.09
N GLN A 821 2.85 37.70 -12.30
CA GLN A 821 1.58 38.40 -12.55
C GLN A 821 1.73 39.93 -12.48
N THR A 822 2.58 40.44 -11.59
CA THR A 822 2.85 41.88 -11.48
C THR A 822 3.59 42.40 -12.71
N VAL A 823 4.56 41.64 -13.21
CA VAL A 823 5.26 41.94 -14.48
C VAL A 823 4.26 42.00 -15.64
N GLU A 824 3.31 41.06 -15.72
CA GLU A 824 2.26 41.06 -16.75
C GLU A 824 1.35 42.30 -16.66
N LEU A 825 0.92 42.70 -15.45
CA LEU A 825 0.13 43.91 -15.23
C LEU A 825 0.89 45.18 -15.64
N ILE A 826 2.19 45.26 -15.31
CA ILE A 826 3.03 46.39 -15.69
C ILE A 826 3.24 46.44 -17.21
N ALA A 827 3.56 45.30 -17.83
CA ALA A 827 3.74 45.20 -19.28
C ALA A 827 2.47 45.60 -20.04
N ALA A 828 1.30 45.27 -19.50
CA ALA A 828 0.01 45.68 -20.06
C ALA A 828 -0.36 47.16 -19.78
N GLY A 829 0.38 47.87 -18.92
CA GLY A 829 0.04 49.22 -18.46
C GLY A 829 -1.20 49.27 -17.55
N GLN A 830 -1.53 48.16 -16.89
CA GLN A 830 -2.76 47.96 -16.11
C GLN A 830 -2.54 47.94 -14.60
N LEU A 831 -1.34 48.29 -14.13
CA LEU A 831 -1.06 48.34 -12.70
C LEU A 831 -1.98 49.38 -11.99
N PRO A 832 -2.65 49.04 -10.87
CA PRO A 832 -3.49 49.99 -10.16
C PRO A 832 -2.73 51.23 -9.66
N GLU A 833 -3.37 52.39 -9.67
CA GLU A 833 -2.75 53.67 -9.23
C GLU A 833 -2.25 53.63 -7.78
N THR A 834 -2.95 52.92 -6.90
CA THR A 834 -2.53 52.68 -5.51
C THR A 834 -1.23 51.90 -5.43
N ALA A 835 -1.02 50.91 -6.30
CA ALA A 835 0.21 50.13 -6.36
C ALA A 835 1.36 50.93 -7.00
N LYS A 836 1.09 51.74 -8.03
CA LYS A 836 2.08 52.65 -8.64
C LYS A 836 2.72 53.60 -7.62
N ALA A 837 1.97 53.99 -6.58
CA ALA A 837 2.49 54.85 -5.51
C ALA A 837 3.69 54.24 -4.78
N MET A 838 3.77 52.90 -4.66
CA MET A 838 4.92 52.22 -4.05
C MET A 838 6.17 52.28 -4.92
N PHE A 839 6.00 52.26 -6.25
CA PHE A 839 7.10 52.43 -7.20
C PHE A 839 7.64 53.87 -7.19
N MET A 840 6.84 54.88 -6.80
CA MET A 840 7.33 56.26 -6.64
C MET A 840 8.43 56.39 -5.58
N ILE A 841 8.39 55.54 -4.55
CA ILE A 841 9.33 55.59 -3.42
C ILE A 841 10.69 55.01 -3.82
N ALA A 842 10.70 53.96 -4.66
CA ALA A 842 11.91 53.23 -5.02
C ALA A 842 12.49 53.62 -6.39
N VAL A 843 11.64 53.94 -7.37
CA VAL A 843 12.01 54.20 -8.78
C VAL A 843 11.21 55.38 -9.35
N PRO A 844 11.45 56.61 -8.83
CA PRO A 844 10.68 57.80 -9.23
C PRO A 844 10.82 58.16 -10.71
N ASP A 845 11.95 57.81 -11.34
CA ASP A 845 12.19 58.13 -12.76
C ASP A 845 11.40 57.22 -13.72
N GLN A 846 10.81 56.12 -13.24
CA GLN A 846 10.13 55.13 -14.07
C GLN A 846 8.60 55.15 -13.97
N ILE A 847 8.02 56.03 -13.14
CA ILE A 847 6.56 56.12 -12.94
C ILE A 847 5.81 56.42 -14.24
N ALA A 848 6.36 57.31 -15.07
CA ALA A 848 5.75 57.67 -16.35
C ALA A 848 5.67 56.45 -17.30
N ALA A 849 6.63 55.52 -17.20
CA ALA A 849 6.62 54.30 -18.00
C ALA A 849 5.51 53.33 -17.56
N LEU A 850 5.17 53.28 -16.26
CA LEU A 850 4.10 52.42 -15.71
C LEU A 850 2.68 52.76 -16.21
N ALA A 851 2.49 53.91 -16.86
CA ALA A 851 1.22 54.33 -17.43
C ALA A 851 0.99 53.87 -18.88
N ALA A 852 2.00 53.27 -19.52
CA ALA A 852 1.93 52.79 -20.90
C ALA A 852 2.32 51.30 -20.99
N PRO A 853 1.80 50.57 -22.00
CA PRO A 853 2.28 49.22 -22.29
C PRO A 853 3.78 49.22 -22.62
N MET A 854 4.49 48.21 -22.14
CA MET A 854 5.94 48.04 -22.34
C MET A 854 6.29 46.58 -22.60
N SER A 855 7.54 46.29 -22.95
CA SER A 855 7.98 44.90 -23.11
C SER A 855 8.04 44.18 -21.76
N MET A 856 7.86 42.85 -21.75
CA MET A 856 8.01 42.03 -20.54
C MET A 856 9.39 42.19 -19.90
N ALA A 857 10.45 42.40 -20.70
CA ALA A 857 11.80 42.61 -20.21
C ALA A 857 11.96 43.95 -19.50
N GLU A 858 11.36 45.02 -20.02
CA GLU A 858 11.32 46.32 -19.36
C GLU A 858 10.53 46.23 -18.05
N ALA A 859 9.31 45.70 -18.10
CA ALA A 859 8.47 45.51 -16.91
C ALA A 859 9.18 44.71 -15.81
N ARG A 860 9.90 43.64 -16.21
CA ARG A 860 10.69 42.82 -15.30
C ARG A 860 11.83 43.61 -14.64
N ALA A 861 12.54 44.42 -15.40
CA ALA A 861 13.61 45.27 -14.87
C ALA A 861 13.08 46.31 -13.86
N ILE A 862 11.84 46.81 -14.03
CA ILE A 862 11.20 47.70 -13.06
C ILE A 862 10.91 46.96 -11.75
N VAL A 863 10.38 45.73 -11.84
CA VAL A 863 10.08 44.90 -10.66
C VAL A 863 11.34 44.50 -9.92
N ASP A 864 12.39 44.07 -10.64
CA ASP A 864 13.67 43.65 -10.04
C ASP A 864 14.41 44.82 -9.35
N ALA A 865 14.06 46.08 -9.67
CA ALA A 865 14.61 47.27 -9.02
C ALA A 865 13.98 47.54 -7.64
N LEU A 866 12.85 46.91 -7.30
CA LEU A 866 12.21 47.10 -6.00
C LEU A 866 12.80 46.16 -4.94
N PRO A 867 13.05 46.66 -3.72
CA PRO A 867 13.31 45.82 -2.57
C PRO A 867 12.17 44.80 -2.34
N PRO A 868 12.47 43.53 -2.00
CA PRO A 868 11.46 42.50 -1.76
C PRO A 868 10.41 42.89 -0.71
N GLU A 869 10.77 43.69 0.28
CA GLU A 869 9.86 44.15 1.34
C GLU A 869 8.79 45.12 0.82
N LEU A 870 9.12 45.93 -0.19
CA LEU A 870 8.17 46.82 -0.85
C LEU A 870 7.29 46.06 -1.84
N MET A 871 7.83 45.02 -2.48
CA MET A 871 7.06 44.16 -3.39
C MET A 871 5.88 43.47 -2.68
N LEU A 872 6.03 43.08 -1.41
CA LEU A 872 4.91 42.54 -0.64
C LEU A 872 3.73 43.51 -0.53
N GLN A 873 4.01 44.81 -0.35
CA GLN A 873 2.97 45.85 -0.31
C GLN A 873 2.38 46.12 -1.69
N VAL A 874 3.20 46.04 -2.74
CA VAL A 874 2.72 46.12 -4.12
C VAL A 874 1.69 45.03 -4.39
N TYR A 875 1.93 43.79 -3.95
CA TYR A 875 0.98 42.70 -4.16
C TYR A 875 -0.38 42.97 -3.52
N ASP A 876 -0.41 43.40 -2.26
CA ASP A 876 -1.65 43.73 -1.53
C ASP A 876 -2.45 44.88 -2.19
N LEU A 877 -1.77 45.78 -2.90
CA LEU A 877 -2.39 46.93 -3.58
C LEU A 877 -2.71 46.65 -5.05
N ALA A 878 -2.01 45.71 -5.69
CA ALA A 878 -2.15 45.39 -7.11
C ALA A 878 -3.22 44.32 -7.37
N PHE A 879 -3.42 43.39 -6.42
CA PHE A 879 -4.32 42.25 -6.58
C PHE A 879 -5.48 42.30 -5.61
N ASP A 880 -6.63 41.77 -6.03
CA ASP A 880 -7.73 41.52 -5.11
C ASP A 880 -7.42 40.35 -4.16
N PRO A 881 -8.10 40.25 -3.01
CA PRO A 881 -7.86 39.18 -2.04
C PRO A 881 -8.10 37.76 -2.60
N ALA A 882 -8.95 37.60 -3.61
CA ALA A 882 -9.23 36.30 -4.21
C ALA A 882 -8.06 35.84 -5.09
N ALA A 883 -7.47 36.74 -5.88
CA ALA A 883 -6.28 36.49 -6.68
C ALA A 883 -5.08 36.10 -5.80
N LEU A 884 -4.85 36.82 -4.69
CA LEU A 884 -3.82 36.48 -3.70
C LEU A 884 -4.04 35.08 -3.10
N THR A 885 -5.30 34.76 -2.77
CA THR A 885 -5.69 33.46 -2.24
C THR A 885 -5.43 32.33 -3.25
N LEU A 886 -5.70 32.56 -4.54
CA LEU A 886 -5.52 31.56 -5.60
C LEU A 886 -4.05 31.37 -6.00
N ALA A 887 -3.23 32.42 -5.92
CA ALA A 887 -1.77 32.30 -6.06
C ALA A 887 -1.18 31.44 -4.93
N LEU A 888 -1.62 31.68 -3.69
CA LEU A 888 -1.22 30.89 -2.53
C LEU A 888 -1.67 29.42 -2.68
N LEU A 889 -2.90 29.20 -3.16
CA LEU A 889 -3.40 27.86 -3.47
C LEU A 889 -2.54 27.16 -4.52
N SER A 890 -2.16 27.86 -5.59
CA SER A 890 -1.35 27.30 -6.67
C SER A 890 0.03 26.89 -6.17
N ALA A 891 0.67 27.74 -5.36
CA ALA A 891 1.94 27.42 -4.70
C ALA A 891 1.83 26.15 -3.83
N HIS A 892 0.83 26.07 -2.96
CA HIS A 892 0.64 24.88 -2.14
C HIS A 892 0.21 23.64 -2.92
N MET A 893 -0.54 23.79 -4.01
CA MET A 893 -0.90 22.69 -4.90
C MET A 893 0.32 22.12 -5.61
N ILE A 894 1.22 22.97 -6.10
CA ILE A 894 2.50 22.54 -6.66
C ILE A 894 3.28 21.70 -5.62
N ILE A 895 3.41 22.20 -4.39
CA ILE A 895 4.10 21.47 -3.32
C ILE A 895 3.39 20.15 -3.00
N PHE A 896 2.07 20.15 -2.92
CA PHE A 896 1.30 18.94 -2.61
C PHE A 896 1.47 17.87 -3.69
N TRP A 897 1.52 18.25 -4.96
CA TRP A 897 1.80 17.33 -6.06
C TRP A 897 3.25 16.82 -6.05
N LEU A 898 4.24 17.70 -5.87
CA LEU A 898 5.66 17.31 -5.79
C LEU A 898 5.97 16.48 -4.53
N SER A 899 5.17 16.60 -3.47
CA SER A 899 5.29 15.75 -2.27
C SER A 899 4.85 14.30 -2.49
N GLN A 900 4.05 14.04 -3.54
CA GLN A 900 3.66 12.67 -3.91
C GLN A 900 4.82 11.88 -4.52
N ASP A 901 5.86 12.59 -4.98
CA ASP A 901 6.94 12.03 -5.78
C ASP A 901 7.73 10.95 -5.04
N SER A 902 7.80 11.04 -3.71
CA SER A 902 8.48 10.06 -2.85
C SER A 902 7.91 8.64 -2.95
N ASN A 903 6.66 8.48 -3.41
CA ASN A 903 6.04 7.16 -3.60
C ASN A 903 6.51 6.45 -4.88
N VAL A 904 6.97 7.20 -5.88
CA VAL A 904 7.23 6.70 -7.23
C VAL A 904 8.66 6.90 -7.70
N THR A 905 9.42 7.83 -7.10
CA THR A 905 10.79 8.18 -7.54
C THR A 905 11.88 7.41 -6.78
N PRO A 906 12.75 6.67 -7.48
CA PRO A 906 13.94 6.06 -6.92
C PRO A 906 14.88 7.05 -6.22
N PRO A 907 15.63 6.64 -5.18
CA PRO A 907 15.83 5.27 -4.68
C PRO A 907 14.82 4.81 -3.61
N VAL A 908 13.83 5.63 -3.26
CA VAL A 908 12.98 5.41 -2.08
C VAL A 908 11.65 4.76 -2.44
N CYS A 909 10.93 5.36 -3.39
CA CYS A 909 9.67 4.92 -4.00
C CYS A 909 8.91 3.78 -3.29
N LEU A 910 8.43 4.03 -2.07
CA LEU A 910 7.87 2.98 -1.19
C LEU A 910 6.70 2.24 -1.84
N ALA A 911 5.78 2.95 -2.50
CA ALA A 911 4.66 2.33 -3.20
C ALA A 911 5.16 1.47 -4.37
N ALA A 912 6.15 1.94 -5.12
CA ALA A 912 6.75 1.15 -6.19
C ALA A 912 7.48 -0.10 -5.67
N PHE A 913 8.07 -0.06 -4.48
CA PHE A 913 8.70 -1.22 -3.85
C PHE A 913 7.69 -2.24 -3.36
N THR A 914 6.59 -1.80 -2.76
CA THR A 914 5.44 -2.66 -2.44
C THR A 914 4.89 -3.31 -3.71
N ALA A 915 4.68 -2.54 -4.77
CA ALA A 915 4.23 -3.06 -6.05
C ALA A 915 5.24 -4.04 -6.66
N ALA A 916 6.54 -3.79 -6.51
CA ALA A 916 7.60 -4.65 -7.02
C ALA A 916 7.59 -6.03 -6.36
N ALA A 917 7.31 -6.09 -5.05
CA ALA A 917 7.15 -7.33 -4.30
C ALA A 917 5.98 -8.15 -4.85
N ILE A 918 4.82 -7.54 -5.07
CA ILE A 918 3.64 -8.20 -5.65
C ILE A 918 3.88 -8.61 -7.11
N ALA A 919 4.57 -7.76 -7.89
CA ALA A 919 4.86 -8.00 -9.29
C ALA A 919 5.95 -9.08 -9.50
N GLU A 920 6.72 -9.42 -8.47
CA GLU A 920 7.94 -10.23 -8.52
C GLU A 920 8.96 -9.64 -9.52
N SER A 921 9.28 -8.37 -9.32
CA SER A 921 10.15 -7.60 -10.22
C SER A 921 11.23 -6.85 -9.44
N PRO A 922 12.40 -6.56 -10.04
CA PRO A 922 13.45 -5.82 -9.34
C PRO A 922 12.94 -4.44 -8.87
N PRO A 923 13.01 -4.10 -7.57
CA PRO A 923 12.39 -2.88 -7.01
C PRO A 923 12.80 -1.61 -7.74
N MET A 924 14.08 -1.46 -8.06
CA MET A 924 14.61 -0.28 -8.74
C MET A 924 14.05 -0.12 -10.16
N LYS A 925 13.87 -1.22 -10.90
CA LYS A 925 13.29 -1.18 -12.26
C LYS A 925 11.81 -0.79 -12.22
N THR A 926 11.09 -1.29 -11.23
CA THR A 926 9.68 -0.95 -10.99
C THR A 926 9.52 0.50 -10.54
N GLY A 927 10.43 1.00 -9.69
CA GLY A 927 10.52 2.41 -9.34
C GLY A 927 10.73 3.31 -10.55
N VAL A 928 11.69 2.99 -11.43
CA VAL A 928 11.88 3.77 -12.68
C VAL A 928 10.63 3.70 -13.58
N ALA A 929 9.94 2.56 -13.63
CA ALA A 929 8.69 2.45 -14.38
C ALA A 929 7.57 3.31 -13.75
N ALA A 930 7.40 3.27 -12.43
CA ALA A 930 6.44 4.08 -11.70
C ALA A 930 6.70 5.58 -11.93
N TRP A 931 7.94 6.03 -11.77
CA TRP A 931 8.35 7.41 -12.04
C TRP A 931 8.06 7.87 -13.46
N LYS A 932 8.31 7.01 -14.46
CA LYS A 932 7.97 7.30 -15.86
C LYS A 932 6.47 7.43 -16.07
N VAL A 933 5.68 6.55 -15.48
CA VAL A 933 4.22 6.53 -15.63
C VAL A 933 3.56 7.69 -14.89
N ALA A 934 4.10 8.06 -13.73
CA ALA A 934 3.62 9.15 -12.87
C ALA A 934 4.07 10.56 -13.34
N LYS A 935 4.52 10.73 -14.60
CA LYS A 935 5.07 12.00 -15.08
C LYS A 935 4.12 13.20 -15.01
N GLY A 936 2.81 12.95 -14.93
CA GLY A 936 1.82 13.97 -14.61
C GLY A 936 2.13 14.75 -13.33
N LEU A 937 2.82 14.14 -12.34
CA LEU A 937 3.26 14.80 -11.11
C LEU A 937 4.19 16.01 -11.34
N TYR A 938 4.81 16.12 -12.51
CA TYR A 938 5.74 17.21 -12.84
C TYR A 938 5.18 18.17 -13.87
N PHE A 939 4.47 17.65 -14.88
CA PHE A 939 3.92 18.49 -15.94
C PHE A 939 2.69 19.27 -15.50
N VAL A 940 1.81 18.69 -14.69
CA VAL A 940 0.60 19.38 -14.22
C VAL A 940 0.93 20.56 -13.28
N PRO A 941 1.91 20.46 -12.35
CA PRO A 941 2.36 21.63 -11.59
C PRO A 941 2.90 22.79 -12.43
N LEU A 942 3.47 22.53 -13.61
CA LEU A 942 3.87 23.62 -14.51
C LEU A 942 2.64 24.40 -15.01
N LEU A 943 1.52 23.72 -15.26
CA LEU A 943 0.27 24.40 -15.61
C LEU A 943 -0.24 25.26 -14.45
N PHE A 944 -0.10 24.81 -13.20
CA PHE A 944 -0.47 25.62 -12.03
C PHE A 944 0.37 26.89 -11.91
N ALA A 945 1.66 26.80 -12.24
CA ALA A 945 2.60 27.90 -12.09
C ALA A 945 2.49 28.95 -13.21
N TYR A 946 2.17 28.53 -14.43
CA TYR A 946 2.25 29.39 -15.63
C TYR A 946 0.90 29.69 -16.30
N THR A 947 -0.20 29.09 -15.82
CA THR A 947 -1.52 29.28 -16.44
C THR A 947 -2.59 29.44 -15.35
N PRO A 948 -3.75 30.04 -15.66
CA PRO A 948 -4.84 30.16 -14.70
C PRO A 948 -5.60 28.83 -14.49
N PHE A 949 -4.92 27.68 -14.51
CA PHE A 949 -5.56 26.36 -14.43
C PHE A 949 -6.25 26.10 -13.08
N LEU A 950 -5.77 26.75 -12.01
CA LEU A 950 -6.40 26.72 -10.68
C LEU A 950 -7.07 28.04 -10.28
N SER A 951 -6.68 29.15 -10.92
CA SER A 951 -7.10 30.50 -10.56
C SER A 951 -8.09 31.14 -11.53
N GLY A 952 -8.26 30.57 -12.73
CA GLY A 952 -9.12 31.10 -13.78
C GLY A 952 -10.59 30.77 -13.61
N ASN A 953 -11.41 31.24 -14.54
CA ASN A 953 -12.80 30.83 -14.64
C ASN A 953 -12.93 29.44 -15.29
N TRP A 954 -14.11 28.82 -15.17
CA TRP A 954 -14.35 27.49 -15.73
C TRP A 954 -14.03 27.35 -17.23
N PRO A 955 -14.41 28.30 -18.12
CA PRO A 955 -14.01 28.26 -19.52
C PRO A 955 -12.49 28.20 -19.73
N GLU A 956 -11.72 29.05 -19.04
CA GLU A 956 -10.25 29.07 -19.12
C GLU A 956 -9.65 27.74 -18.63
N MET A 957 -10.14 27.24 -17.49
CA MET A 957 -9.68 25.96 -16.95
C MET A 957 -9.96 24.79 -17.91
N LEU A 958 -11.14 24.79 -18.55
CA LEU A 958 -11.53 23.77 -19.53
C LEU A 958 -10.72 23.89 -20.83
N GLU A 959 -10.38 25.10 -21.27
CA GLU A 959 -9.51 25.33 -22.42
C GLU A 959 -8.10 24.77 -22.17
N ILE A 960 -7.50 25.11 -21.02
CA ILE A 960 -6.19 24.59 -20.61
C ILE A 960 -6.24 23.07 -20.53
N PHE A 961 -7.28 22.50 -19.90
CA PHE A 961 -7.49 21.06 -19.83
C PHE A 961 -7.58 20.41 -21.23
N ALA A 962 -8.33 21.02 -22.15
CA ALA A 962 -8.56 20.49 -23.49
C ALA A 962 -7.28 20.42 -24.33
N PHE A 963 -6.35 21.36 -24.17
CA PHE A 963 -5.05 21.32 -24.85
C PHE A 963 -3.99 20.51 -24.09
N ALA A 964 -4.03 20.52 -22.74
CA ALA A 964 -3.12 19.74 -21.92
C ALA A 964 -3.33 18.22 -22.10
N LEU A 965 -4.56 17.76 -22.34
CA LEU A 965 -4.88 16.36 -22.53
C LEU A 965 -4.14 15.72 -23.74
N PRO A 966 -4.24 16.22 -24.99
CA PRO A 966 -3.43 15.73 -26.11
C PRO A 966 -1.94 16.05 -25.93
N GLY A 967 -1.60 17.17 -25.26
CA GLY A 967 -0.22 17.52 -24.92
C GLY A 967 0.48 16.44 -24.10
N LEU A 968 -0.15 16.00 -23.00
CA LEU A 968 0.35 14.93 -22.13
C LEU A 968 0.36 13.58 -22.84
N TRP A 969 -0.60 13.30 -23.74
CA TRP A 969 -0.56 12.07 -24.53
C TRP A 969 0.65 12.03 -25.47
N ALA A 970 0.94 13.14 -26.16
CA ALA A 970 2.13 13.29 -26.99
C ALA A 970 3.41 13.10 -26.17
N VAL A 971 3.52 13.76 -25.03
CA VAL A 971 4.68 13.62 -24.13
C VAL A 971 4.86 12.16 -23.68
N SER A 972 3.79 11.48 -23.28
CA SER A 972 3.83 10.05 -22.90
C SER A 972 4.32 9.17 -24.06
N ALA A 973 3.86 9.43 -25.28
CA ALA A 973 4.30 8.73 -26.48
C ALA A 973 5.80 8.97 -26.78
N ALA A 974 6.25 10.23 -26.68
CA ALA A 974 7.66 10.59 -26.86
C ALA A 974 8.57 9.94 -25.81
N ILE A 975 8.14 9.91 -24.54
CA ILE A 975 8.88 9.27 -23.44
C ILE A 975 8.97 7.76 -23.65
N GLN A 976 7.89 7.10 -24.08
CA GLN A 976 7.92 5.66 -24.37
C GLN A 976 8.64 5.30 -25.67
N GLY A 977 8.73 6.23 -26.62
CA GLY A 977 9.23 5.95 -27.96
C GLY A 977 8.29 5.08 -28.80
N HIS A 978 7.02 5.01 -28.41
CA HIS A 978 5.96 4.26 -29.05
C HIS A 978 4.65 5.03 -28.90
N TRP A 979 3.75 4.93 -29.86
CA TRP A 979 2.40 5.50 -29.75
C TRP A 979 1.35 4.44 -30.06
N GLU A 980 0.88 4.33 -31.31
CA GLU A 980 0.23 3.12 -31.81
C GLU A 980 1.27 2.19 -32.45
N ASN A 981 2.29 2.78 -33.08
CA ASN A 981 3.49 2.12 -33.62
C ASN A 981 4.77 2.80 -33.11
N ARG A 982 5.92 2.17 -33.36
CA ARG A 982 7.24 2.66 -32.92
C ARG A 982 7.56 4.04 -33.50
N LEU A 983 7.99 4.97 -32.63
CA LEU A 983 8.40 6.31 -33.02
C LEU A 983 9.90 6.34 -33.32
N HIS A 984 10.28 6.90 -34.46
CA HIS A 984 11.68 7.20 -34.79
C HIS A 984 12.20 8.35 -33.89
N PRO A 985 13.51 8.43 -33.54
CA PRO A 985 14.03 9.50 -32.69
C PRO A 985 13.61 10.93 -33.09
N ILE A 986 13.57 11.23 -34.40
CA ILE A 986 13.08 12.53 -34.91
C ILE A 986 11.59 12.71 -34.64
N GLU A 987 10.77 11.69 -34.90
CA GLU A 987 9.34 11.71 -34.59
C GLU A 987 9.12 11.92 -33.09
N ARG A 988 9.97 11.35 -32.22
CA ARG A 988 9.92 11.57 -30.76
C ARG A 988 10.17 13.02 -30.38
N VAL A 989 11.19 13.66 -30.97
CA VAL A 989 11.49 15.08 -30.70
C VAL A 989 10.36 15.98 -31.19
N LEU A 990 9.82 15.72 -32.39
CA LEU A 990 8.68 16.48 -32.93
C LEU A 990 7.42 16.32 -32.08
N VAL A 991 7.07 15.09 -31.70
CA VAL A 991 5.92 14.81 -30.82
C VAL A 991 6.12 15.45 -29.45
N LEU A 992 7.33 15.41 -28.88
CA LEU A 992 7.64 16.08 -27.62
C LEU A 992 7.46 17.61 -27.73
N ALA A 993 7.96 18.21 -28.81
CA ALA A 993 7.83 19.65 -29.06
C ALA A 993 6.35 20.05 -29.21
N VAL A 994 5.57 19.29 -29.99
CA VAL A 994 4.12 19.52 -30.12
C VAL A 994 3.41 19.39 -28.77
N GLY A 995 3.76 18.37 -27.98
CA GLY A 995 3.20 18.18 -26.64
C GLY A 995 3.51 19.33 -25.69
N ALA A 996 4.76 19.81 -25.70
CA ALA A 996 5.17 20.96 -24.91
C ALA A 996 4.46 22.25 -25.35
N THR A 997 4.34 22.50 -26.65
CA THR A 997 3.64 23.68 -27.20
C THR A 997 2.16 23.69 -26.83
N LEU A 998 1.49 22.53 -26.84
CA LEU A 998 0.09 22.40 -26.42
C LEU A 998 -0.14 22.75 -24.94
N MET A 999 0.87 22.58 -24.09
CA MET A 999 0.77 22.87 -22.65
C MET A 999 1.32 24.25 -22.28
N TRP A 1000 2.05 24.91 -23.17
CA TRP A 1000 2.72 26.18 -22.87
C TRP A 1000 1.79 27.38 -23.11
N PRO A 1001 1.82 28.43 -22.28
CA PRO A 1001 0.96 29.62 -22.44
C PRO A 1001 1.40 30.55 -23.59
N ILE A 1002 1.27 30.12 -24.85
CA ILE A 1002 1.60 30.93 -26.06
C ILE A 1002 0.35 31.45 -26.81
N GLY A 1003 -0.85 31.00 -26.45
CA GLY A 1003 -2.13 31.50 -26.97
C GLY A 1003 -2.83 30.59 -28.01
N GLY A 1004 -4.14 30.81 -28.20
CA GLY A 1004 -5.04 29.84 -28.83
C GLY A 1004 -4.74 29.45 -30.28
N LEU A 1005 -4.28 30.38 -31.14
CA LEU A 1005 -3.98 30.04 -32.55
C LEU A 1005 -2.80 29.07 -32.65
N VAL A 1006 -1.78 29.25 -31.82
CA VAL A 1006 -0.63 28.34 -31.76
C VAL A 1006 -1.04 26.98 -31.19
N HIS A 1007 -1.92 26.95 -30.19
CA HIS A 1007 -2.49 25.70 -29.68
C HIS A 1007 -3.29 24.95 -30.74
N LEU A 1008 -4.09 25.64 -31.56
CA LEU A 1008 -4.84 25.02 -32.67
C LEU A 1008 -3.90 24.44 -33.74
N VAL A 1009 -2.83 25.15 -34.09
CA VAL A 1009 -1.80 24.64 -35.02
C VAL A 1009 -1.08 23.43 -34.43
N ALA A 1010 -0.72 23.47 -33.15
CA ALA A 1010 -0.09 22.35 -32.46
C ALA A 1010 -1.04 21.15 -32.34
N LEU A 1011 -2.34 21.38 -32.14
CA LEU A 1011 -3.35 20.32 -32.12
C LEU A 1011 -3.53 19.69 -33.51
N ALA A 1012 -3.54 20.49 -34.57
CA ALA A 1012 -3.54 19.98 -35.93
C ALA A 1012 -2.28 19.15 -36.24
N ALA A 1013 -1.10 19.61 -35.79
CA ALA A 1013 0.15 18.86 -35.90
C ALA A 1013 0.10 17.55 -35.10
N PHE A 1014 -0.46 17.55 -33.90
CA PHE A 1014 -0.68 16.37 -33.07
C PHE A 1014 -1.53 15.34 -33.83
N VAL A 1015 -2.68 15.75 -34.37
CA VAL A 1015 -3.57 14.86 -35.13
C VAL A 1015 -2.88 14.32 -36.37
N GLY A 1016 -2.13 15.16 -37.11
CA GLY A 1016 -1.37 14.76 -38.28
C GLY A 1016 -0.28 13.72 -37.97
N LEU A 1017 0.51 13.95 -36.91
CA LEU A 1017 1.55 13.02 -36.46
C LEU A 1017 0.97 11.71 -35.92
N PHE A 1018 -0.13 11.77 -35.17
CA PHE A 1018 -0.83 10.59 -34.68
C PHE A 1018 -1.33 9.72 -35.85
N TRP A 1019 -2.01 10.35 -36.81
CA TRP A 1019 -2.53 9.66 -37.97
C TRP A 1019 -1.43 9.06 -38.86
N TRP A 1020 -0.31 9.77 -39.02
CA TRP A 1020 0.88 9.26 -39.68
C TRP A 1020 1.42 7.99 -38.97
N ASN A 1021 1.54 8.04 -37.64
CA ASN A 1021 1.99 6.89 -36.85
C ASN A 1021 1.04 5.69 -36.97
N VAL A 1022 -0.28 5.90 -36.99
CA VAL A 1022 -1.28 4.86 -37.21
C VAL A 1022 -1.14 4.24 -38.61
N ARG A 1023 -0.98 5.07 -39.65
CA ARG A 1023 -0.83 4.61 -41.04
C ARG A 1023 0.42 3.75 -41.23
N LYS A 1024 1.54 4.14 -40.63
CA LYS A 1024 2.82 3.41 -40.69
C LYS A 1024 2.70 1.93 -40.31
N GLY A 1025 1.86 1.61 -39.33
CA GLY A 1025 1.59 0.23 -38.92
C GLY A 1025 0.72 -0.57 -39.91
N ARG A 1026 -0.21 0.08 -40.60
CA ARG A 1026 -1.05 -0.58 -41.63
C ARG A 1026 -0.25 -0.97 -42.86
N THR A 1027 0.71 -0.14 -43.28
CA THR A 1027 1.63 -0.42 -44.39
C THR A 1027 2.73 -1.43 -44.06
N ALA A 1028 2.96 -1.74 -42.78
CA ALA A 1028 3.92 -2.77 -42.36
C ALA A 1028 3.27 -4.14 -42.13
N ALA A 1029 1.94 -4.17 -42.01
CA ALA A 1029 1.13 -5.39 -41.83
C ALA A 1029 0.45 -5.88 -43.12
N ALA A 1030 0.43 -5.04 -44.16
CA ALA A 1030 0.11 -5.39 -45.54
C ALA A 1030 1.42 -5.66 -46.29
#